data_AF-A0A9C8Q5V9-F1
#
_entry.id   AF-A0A9C8Q5V9-F1
#
_cell.length_a   1.000
_cell.length_b   1.000
_cell.length_c   1.000
_cell.angle_alpha   90.00
_cell.angle_beta   90.00
_cell.angle_gamma   90.00
#
_symmetry.space_group_name_H-M   'P 1'
#
loop_
_entity.id
_entity.type
_entity.pdbx_description
1 polymer ?
#
loop_
_entity_poly.entity_id
_entity_poly.type
_entity_poly.pdbx_seq_one_letter_code
_entity_poly.pdbx_strand_id
1 'polypeptide(L)'
;MANQFDVFYLGNFASIDPTEGNSRSENAASLLNTSFGGAEAPLYNNVKTLSPGATGYGNTVPNAYATNNDAEVEDNPTTDDTFRIDGGVDQTFDATASYGATITYANGQPPVDVVAIVFQDTNGNLYLAPAQGSSAYQDALQAGPIESITFNTVSTDTADMAGSRVDGDYVTPDGWFDGTAVGDNLAVGSMDAQADRIDDNDNAINGGAGNDTIASGAGADTVLGGAGDDSIDGGSGSDVIYGDSAIGAATSFSWADQGIADNASVSDGVTGITGSGDIQVKTTFVQEGNFVSASMESSDALFDYNDLSDSSSISMYGGASGADTNTATMQIEFSALNNSVSDEVSKVTFGIFDVDLASGYEDELFIRAYDANGNLIHVDLTAGNSDTVSVDDATGRAIAIGAGRGLTSSKTGFLQVEVAGPVARIEIDYNNPNPGDSRQGIRVGDLKLSTISTNQTGNDILVGNAGDDSIFGEGGDDSISGGDGSDSLVGGSGSDTILGGAGNDFMSGGDDSDVFVIEDGFGTDTIAGGEGGVDSDLITFNALTSGVTLTYLGPESGMATAGVNSVDFTEIEKLVLTDYADFVDATLFGVSLETGAGDDTINVGTGLYDINAGTGDDRVIRNTATNVTEAGSVIDGGAGTDTYVAGGALGGNTINLETEKLEFQGNDRGDIRNFENVELDNIAASVVGDSGDNKITAIGDFDNNLAGGGGNDLIDAGGGNDSVSGGAGNDTLLGGAGNDTLDGGAGDDLLTGNDGNDVFIYSGGNDTITDMNFGSSGPLDDGITTNNDFIDLSGYYTKIFDLRADYADNNVLDQSNFSTVDYTGKSQFGTGSLRFAGMSASDFSYDNTGVVCFGAGTAIRTPQGDVLIEDLRVGDLVNTMDNGPQRIKWVNQRSYTFANLRHHEHLYPILIRRGTFGAERDLLVSQQHGILTGRTGDTFARAKHLVGHTNGVRFARGKKSVTYIHLMFESHEVIFAENVASESFYPGPMALDQMTPQDRLAFSKVLPGLSLG
;
A
#
# COMPACT_ATOMS: atom_id res chain seq x y z
N MET A 1 -26.04 25.18 56.76
CA MET A 1 -27.39 24.60 56.69
C MET A 1 -28.22 25.58 55.89
N ALA A 2 -28.92 25.06 54.89
CA ALA A 2 -29.63 25.87 53.93
C ALA A 2 -31.05 26.16 54.44
N ASN A 3 -31.64 27.25 53.95
CA ASN A 3 -33.05 27.60 54.21
C ASN A 3 -33.98 27.08 53.12
N GLN A 4 -33.40 26.50 52.07
CA GLN A 4 -33.99 25.79 50.95
C GLN A 4 -33.20 24.50 50.83
N PHE A 5 -33.86 23.35 50.68
CA PHE A 5 -33.16 22.06 50.60
C PHE A 5 -34.01 21.02 49.88
N ASP A 6 -33.34 20.02 49.31
CA ASP A 6 -34.00 18.95 48.58
C ASP A 6 -34.57 17.84 49.47
N VAL A 7 -35.79 17.43 49.15
CA VAL A 7 -36.61 16.39 49.79
C VAL A 7 -37.08 15.41 48.73
N PHE A 8 -37.39 14.17 49.11
CA PHE A 8 -38.04 13.25 48.18
C PHE A 8 -39.56 13.29 48.35
N TYR A 9 -40.30 13.41 47.25
CA TYR A 9 -41.75 13.25 47.28
C TYR A 9 -42.12 11.77 47.26
N LEU A 10 -42.89 11.35 48.26
CA LEU A 10 -43.28 9.95 48.43
C LEU A 10 -44.68 9.65 47.89
N GLY A 11 -45.46 10.67 47.54
CA GLY A 11 -46.84 10.56 47.05
C GLY A 11 -47.88 11.18 47.98
N ASN A 12 -49.16 10.96 47.67
CA ASN A 12 -50.29 11.47 48.45
C ASN A 12 -50.98 10.35 49.24
N PHE A 13 -51.16 10.54 50.54
CA PHE A 13 -51.67 9.55 51.48
C PHE A 13 -52.69 10.15 52.46
N ALA A 14 -53.44 9.30 53.14
CA ALA A 14 -54.29 9.75 54.24
C ALA A 14 -53.44 10.40 55.34
N SER A 15 -54.02 11.38 56.06
CA SER A 15 -53.30 12.06 57.13
C SER A 15 -52.77 11.07 58.18
N ILE A 16 -51.49 11.21 58.51
CA ILE A 16 -50.83 10.49 59.59
C ILE A 16 -51.20 11.06 60.97
N ASP A 17 -51.94 12.17 60.99
CA ASP A 17 -52.31 12.92 62.19
C ASP A 17 -53.77 13.40 62.14
N PRO A 18 -54.74 12.47 62.19
CA PRO A 18 -56.15 12.84 62.06
C PRO A 18 -56.71 13.58 63.28
N THR A 19 -55.96 13.72 64.39
CA THR A 19 -56.43 14.34 65.64
C THR A 19 -55.64 15.60 65.99
N GLU A 20 -56.10 16.71 65.43
CA GLU A 20 -55.52 18.03 65.65
C GLU A 20 -55.47 18.48 67.13
N GLY A 21 -54.47 19.29 67.47
CA GLY A 21 -54.33 19.97 68.75
C GLY A 21 -53.58 19.17 69.82
N ASN A 22 -52.65 18.31 69.44
CA ASN A 22 -51.67 17.68 70.31
C ASN A 22 -50.28 17.55 69.63
N SER A 23 -49.29 16.85 70.16
CA SER A 23 -47.97 16.76 69.50
C SER A 23 -47.71 15.42 68.83
N ARG A 24 -48.75 14.63 68.59
CA ARG A 24 -48.65 13.21 68.25
C ARG A 24 -49.38 12.85 66.96
N SER A 25 -48.66 12.34 65.99
CA SER A 25 -49.23 11.77 64.76
C SER A 25 -49.81 10.37 65.00
N GLU A 26 -51.07 10.27 65.43
CA GLU A 26 -51.63 9.00 65.93
C GLU A 26 -51.78 7.91 64.88
N ASN A 27 -51.76 8.29 63.60
CA ASN A 27 -51.87 7.39 62.47
C ASN A 27 -50.54 7.17 61.74
N ALA A 28 -49.40 7.52 62.35
CA ALA A 28 -48.06 7.24 61.80
C ALA A 28 -47.87 5.75 61.44
N ALA A 29 -48.46 4.83 62.23
CA ALA A 29 -48.37 3.39 61.96
C ALA A 29 -49.05 2.94 60.65
N SER A 30 -49.85 3.79 60.01
CA SER A 30 -50.54 3.47 58.74
C SER A 30 -49.60 3.31 57.55
N LEU A 31 -48.39 3.88 57.62
CA LEU A 31 -47.39 3.81 56.56
C LEU A 31 -46.42 2.62 56.71
N LEU A 32 -46.59 1.77 57.73
CA LEU A 32 -45.69 0.63 57.96
C LEU A 32 -45.87 -0.47 56.92
N ASN A 33 -44.74 -1.06 56.51
CA ASN A 33 -44.60 -2.04 55.44
C ASN A 33 -45.02 -1.50 54.06
N THR A 34 -45.11 -0.19 53.91
CA THR A 34 -45.25 0.49 52.63
C THR A 34 -43.86 0.79 52.10
N SER A 35 -43.63 0.45 50.82
CA SER A 35 -42.46 0.85 50.06
C SER A 35 -42.85 2.02 49.16
N PHE A 36 -42.04 3.06 49.15
CA PHE A 36 -42.18 4.22 48.29
C PHE A 36 -41.08 4.11 47.23
N GLY A 37 -41.39 4.49 45.98
CA GLY A 37 -40.55 4.22 44.82
C GLY A 37 -40.56 2.74 44.39
N GLY A 38 -39.57 2.36 43.59
CA GLY A 38 -39.38 1.02 43.03
C GLY A 38 -38.79 1.08 41.63
N ALA A 39 -38.34 -0.06 41.09
CA ALA A 39 -37.66 -0.13 39.79
C ALA A 39 -38.34 0.61 38.61
N GLU A 40 -39.67 0.63 38.54
CA GLU A 40 -40.43 1.29 37.45
C GLU A 40 -40.65 2.80 37.69
N ALA A 41 -40.49 3.26 38.93
CA ALA A 41 -40.69 4.65 39.33
C ALA A 41 -39.76 4.96 40.52
N PRO A 42 -38.44 4.97 40.27
CA PRO A 42 -37.47 5.06 41.33
C PRO A 42 -37.55 6.42 42.04
N LEU A 43 -37.12 6.42 43.29
CA LEU A 43 -37.23 7.58 44.16
C LEU A 43 -36.28 8.71 43.76
N TYR A 44 -35.13 8.39 43.16
CA TYR A 44 -34.18 9.37 42.62
C TYR A 44 -34.79 10.26 41.52
N ASN A 45 -35.86 9.83 40.85
CA ASN A 45 -36.62 10.66 39.90
C ASN A 45 -37.61 11.62 40.57
N ASN A 46 -37.78 11.56 41.90
CA ASN A 46 -38.81 12.29 42.65
C ASN A 46 -38.22 13.26 43.68
N VAL A 47 -37.07 13.86 43.35
CA VAL A 47 -36.46 14.93 44.16
C VAL A 47 -37.22 16.24 43.95
N LYS A 48 -37.45 16.95 45.05
CA LYS A 48 -38.23 18.18 45.12
C LYS A 48 -37.54 19.17 46.03
N THR A 49 -37.60 20.45 45.74
CA THR A 49 -36.95 21.46 46.57
C THR A 49 -37.95 22.10 47.52
N LEU A 50 -37.71 21.96 48.83
CA LEU A 50 -38.50 22.62 49.85
C LEU A 50 -37.94 24.01 50.15
N SER A 51 -38.82 25.01 50.22
CA SER A 51 -38.49 26.37 50.65
C SER A 51 -39.55 26.92 51.63
N PRO A 52 -39.27 27.99 52.39
CA PRO A 52 -40.22 28.53 53.36
C PRO A 52 -41.41 29.22 52.67
N GLY A 53 -42.62 29.00 53.16
CA GLY A 53 -43.86 29.64 52.71
C GLY A 53 -44.05 31.06 53.23
N ALA A 54 -45.22 31.66 53.07
CA ALA A 54 -45.49 33.03 53.50
C ALA A 54 -45.56 33.18 55.03
N THR A 55 -45.98 32.14 55.74
CA THR A 55 -45.99 32.10 57.22
C THR A 55 -44.70 31.52 57.81
N GLY A 56 -43.83 30.92 56.98
CA GLY A 56 -42.41 30.69 57.24
C GLY A 56 -42.09 29.91 58.52
N TYR A 57 -40.92 30.19 59.12
CA TYR A 57 -40.49 29.63 60.40
C TYR A 57 -41.10 30.45 61.56
N GLY A 58 -41.88 29.81 62.45
CA GLY A 58 -42.44 30.45 63.65
C GLY A 58 -41.40 31.21 64.50
N ASN A 59 -41.77 32.40 64.97
CA ASN A 59 -40.85 33.48 65.41
C ASN A 59 -40.22 33.35 66.82
N THR A 60 -40.09 32.17 67.43
CA THR A 60 -39.52 32.06 68.80
C THR A 60 -38.68 30.81 69.13
N VAL A 61 -38.65 29.79 68.28
CA VAL A 61 -37.70 28.65 68.37
C VAL A 61 -36.68 28.78 67.23
N PRO A 62 -35.39 28.42 67.38
CA PRO A 62 -34.42 28.62 66.29
C PRO A 62 -34.78 27.74 65.08
N ASN A 63 -35.51 28.32 64.13
CA ASN A 63 -35.77 27.80 62.79
C ASN A 63 -36.40 26.37 62.79
N ALA A 64 -37.60 26.18 63.33
CA ALA A 64 -38.36 24.91 63.22
C ALA A 64 -39.77 25.18 62.68
N TYR A 65 -40.31 24.24 61.89
CA TYR A 65 -41.68 24.28 61.38
C TYR A 65 -42.66 23.84 62.47
N ALA A 66 -43.55 24.74 62.87
CA ALA A 66 -44.68 24.44 63.74
C ALA A 66 -45.76 23.74 62.92
N THR A 67 -46.14 22.54 63.36
CA THR A 67 -47.27 21.80 62.82
C THR A 67 -48.60 22.49 63.20
N ASN A 68 -49.67 22.23 62.45
CA ASN A 68 -51.05 22.59 62.85
C ASN A 68 -51.48 21.92 64.18
N ASN A 69 -50.64 21.05 64.73
CA ASN A 69 -50.94 20.20 65.87
C ASN A 69 -50.57 20.84 67.24
N ASP A 70 -49.60 21.77 67.34
CA ASP A 70 -49.14 22.25 68.66
C ASP A 70 -50.19 23.07 69.45
N ALA A 71 -50.84 22.42 70.42
CA ALA A 71 -51.76 23.06 71.36
C ALA A 71 -51.11 23.59 72.64
N GLU A 72 -49.78 23.49 72.82
CA GLU A 72 -49.09 24.04 73.98
C GLU A 72 -47.80 24.80 73.59
N VAL A 73 -47.89 26.12 73.31
CA VAL A 73 -47.24 27.20 74.10
C VAL A 73 -47.58 28.60 73.54
N GLU A 74 -48.18 29.42 74.43
CA GLU A 74 -48.24 30.88 74.60
C GLU A 74 -47.82 31.96 73.55
N ASP A 75 -47.27 31.70 72.34
CA ASP A 75 -46.60 32.78 71.57
C ASP A 75 -47.17 33.22 70.19
N ASN A 76 -48.16 32.56 69.55
CA ASN A 76 -48.97 33.20 68.47
C ASN A 76 -50.21 32.37 68.05
N PRO A 77 -51.45 32.83 68.24
CA PRO A 77 -52.64 31.97 68.06
C PRO A 77 -53.27 31.97 66.64
N THR A 78 -52.55 32.23 65.52
CA THR A 78 -53.28 32.45 64.25
C THR A 78 -52.74 31.90 62.92
N THR A 79 -51.58 31.26 62.80
CA THR A 79 -51.18 30.71 61.48
C THR A 79 -50.24 29.53 61.61
N ASP A 80 -50.63 28.39 61.04
CA ASP A 80 -49.77 27.22 60.81
C ASP A 80 -48.57 27.62 59.93
N ASP A 81 -47.41 26.99 60.15
CA ASP A 81 -46.25 27.24 59.29
C ASP A 81 -46.50 26.65 57.89
N THR A 82 -46.06 27.39 56.88
CA THR A 82 -46.21 27.00 55.48
C THR A 82 -44.87 26.82 54.83
N PHE A 83 -44.82 25.94 53.83
CA PHE A 83 -43.67 25.69 52.98
C PHE A 83 -44.11 25.70 51.52
N ARG A 84 -43.15 25.76 50.59
CA ARG A 84 -43.38 25.61 49.16
C ARG A 84 -42.52 24.46 48.66
N ILE A 85 -43.05 23.71 47.72
CA ILE A 85 -42.29 22.74 46.93
C ILE A 85 -42.05 23.35 45.55
N ASP A 86 -40.80 23.29 45.09
CA ASP A 86 -40.36 23.81 43.79
C ASP A 86 -40.82 25.26 43.54
N GLY A 87 -40.78 26.09 44.60
CA GLY A 87 -41.20 27.49 44.57
C GLY A 87 -42.70 27.71 44.34
N GLY A 88 -43.51 26.65 44.33
CA GLY A 88 -44.95 26.68 44.05
C GLY A 88 -45.81 27.34 45.13
N VAL A 89 -47.08 26.92 45.20
CA VAL A 89 -48.03 27.48 46.17
C VAL A 89 -47.68 27.09 47.61
N ASP A 90 -48.08 27.95 48.56
CA ASP A 90 -47.93 27.67 49.99
C ASP A 90 -48.73 26.42 50.38
N GLN A 91 -48.04 25.42 50.90
CA GLN A 91 -48.57 24.23 51.54
C GLN A 91 -48.50 24.38 53.06
N THR A 92 -49.53 23.92 53.76
CA THR A 92 -49.57 23.95 55.23
C THR A 92 -49.02 22.66 55.79
N PHE A 93 -48.09 22.79 56.74
CA PHE A 93 -47.49 21.66 57.45
C PHE A 93 -48.53 20.96 58.34
N ASP A 94 -48.73 19.65 58.13
CA ASP A 94 -49.65 18.83 58.95
C ASP A 94 -48.85 18.13 60.06
N ALA A 95 -48.02 17.16 59.70
CA ALA A 95 -47.45 16.25 60.70
C ALA A 95 -46.01 15.84 60.37
N THR A 96 -45.25 15.46 61.42
CA THR A 96 -43.91 14.87 61.27
C THR A 96 -43.81 13.58 62.08
N ALA A 97 -43.25 12.53 61.48
CA ALA A 97 -42.92 11.30 62.16
C ALA A 97 -41.56 10.78 61.71
N SER A 98 -40.87 10.04 62.58
CA SER A 98 -39.65 9.35 62.20
C SER A 98 -39.89 7.84 62.16
N TYR A 99 -39.37 7.18 61.14
CA TYR A 99 -39.54 5.75 60.90
C TYR A 99 -38.18 5.05 60.89
N GLY A 100 -38.07 3.90 61.56
CA GLY A 100 -37.06 2.93 61.21
C GLY A 100 -37.40 2.42 59.82
N ALA A 101 -36.53 2.68 58.85
CA ALA A 101 -36.77 2.47 57.43
C ALA A 101 -35.57 1.78 56.78
N THR A 102 -35.79 1.11 55.66
CA THR A 102 -34.74 0.50 54.84
C THR A 102 -34.71 1.20 53.49
N ILE A 103 -33.55 1.76 53.13
CA ILE A 103 -33.27 2.32 51.80
C ILE A 103 -32.76 1.19 50.90
N THR A 104 -33.31 1.09 49.69
CA THR A 104 -32.81 0.23 48.61
C THR A 104 -32.33 1.12 47.47
N TYR A 105 -31.15 0.84 46.97
CA TYR A 105 -30.52 1.63 45.90
C TYR A 105 -30.63 0.90 44.56
N ALA A 106 -30.71 1.67 43.48
CA ALA A 106 -30.85 1.15 42.11
C ALA A 106 -29.58 0.46 41.62
N ASN A 107 -28.40 0.92 42.08
CA ASN A 107 -27.09 0.35 41.76
C ASN A 107 -26.81 -1.02 42.44
N GLY A 108 -27.81 -1.62 43.10
CA GLY A 108 -27.70 -2.96 43.69
C GLY A 108 -26.83 -3.06 44.95
N GLN A 109 -26.31 -1.95 45.49
CA GLN A 109 -25.59 -1.96 46.76
C GLN A 109 -26.51 -2.45 47.92
N PRO A 110 -25.95 -3.02 49.00
CA PRO A 110 -26.76 -3.58 50.08
C PRO A 110 -27.74 -2.56 50.69
N PRO A 111 -29.00 -2.94 50.96
CA PRO A 111 -29.95 -2.04 51.60
C PRO A 111 -29.46 -1.54 52.96
N VAL A 112 -29.73 -0.27 53.27
CA VAL A 112 -29.28 0.40 54.50
C VAL A 112 -30.46 0.74 55.39
N ASP A 113 -30.41 0.29 56.64
CA ASP A 113 -31.40 0.67 57.65
C ASP A 113 -31.08 2.05 58.25
N VAL A 114 -32.06 2.95 58.23
CA VAL A 114 -31.96 4.33 58.71
C VAL A 114 -33.13 4.69 59.63
N VAL A 115 -33.03 5.85 60.27
CA VAL A 115 -34.18 6.51 60.90
C VAL A 115 -34.61 7.66 59.98
N ALA A 116 -35.54 7.36 59.08
CA ALA A 116 -36.09 8.29 58.10
C ALA A 116 -36.96 9.35 58.77
N ILE A 117 -36.81 10.60 58.37
CA ILE A 117 -37.60 11.74 58.86
C ILE A 117 -38.63 12.07 57.79
N VAL A 118 -39.91 11.94 58.12
CA VAL A 118 -41.01 12.07 57.15
C VAL A 118 -41.95 13.14 57.64
N PHE A 119 -42.39 14.00 56.74
CA PHE A 119 -43.42 14.99 57.02
C PHE A 119 -44.54 14.98 55.98
N GLN A 120 -45.69 15.50 56.37
CA GLN A 120 -46.88 15.54 55.55
C GLN A 120 -47.48 16.95 55.53
N ASP A 121 -48.07 17.33 54.40
CA ASP A 121 -48.93 18.53 54.30
C ASP A 121 -50.40 18.20 54.60
N THR A 122 -51.22 19.23 54.80
CA THR A 122 -52.66 19.08 55.09
C THR A 122 -53.48 18.50 53.92
N ASN A 123 -52.91 18.42 52.71
CA ASN A 123 -53.52 17.78 51.55
C ASN A 123 -53.15 16.30 51.45
N GLY A 124 -52.30 15.78 52.35
CA GLY A 124 -51.85 14.40 52.39
C GLY A 124 -50.55 14.12 51.65
N ASN A 125 -49.89 15.13 51.05
CA ASN A 125 -48.62 14.98 50.37
C ASN A 125 -47.51 14.65 51.37
N LEU A 126 -46.79 13.56 51.11
CA LEU A 126 -45.80 12.99 52.00
C LEU A 126 -44.41 13.17 51.43
N TYR A 127 -43.46 13.55 52.29
CA TYR A 127 -42.10 13.87 51.89
C TYR A 127 -41.06 13.27 52.85
N LEU A 128 -39.91 12.87 52.31
CA LEU A 128 -38.74 12.44 53.05
C LEU A 128 -37.76 13.61 53.18
N ALA A 129 -37.47 14.02 54.41
CA ALA A 129 -36.56 15.13 54.68
C ALA A 129 -35.10 14.67 54.90
N PRO A 130 -34.10 15.43 54.45
CA PRO A 130 -32.68 15.19 54.75
C PRO A 130 -32.38 15.40 56.24
N ALA A 131 -31.18 15.08 56.71
CA ALA A 131 -30.82 15.29 58.11
C ALA A 131 -30.66 16.78 58.46
N GLN A 132 -30.73 17.12 59.76
CA GLN A 132 -30.40 18.47 60.24
C GLN A 132 -28.89 18.78 60.12
N GLY A 133 -28.03 17.76 60.11
CA GLY A 133 -26.59 17.88 59.96
C GLY A 133 -25.99 16.57 59.42
N SER A 134 -24.70 16.58 59.06
CA SER A 134 -24.00 15.37 58.62
C SER A 134 -24.17 14.24 59.66
N SER A 135 -24.64 13.09 59.19
CA SER A 135 -25.05 11.94 59.99
C SER A 135 -25.13 10.70 59.11
N ALA A 136 -25.13 9.50 59.71
CA ALA A 136 -25.26 8.25 58.95
C ALA A 136 -26.55 8.16 58.12
N TYR A 137 -27.61 8.87 58.51
CA TYR A 137 -28.83 8.99 57.69
C TYR A 137 -28.58 9.86 56.45
N GLN A 138 -27.89 11.00 56.61
CA GLN A 138 -27.52 11.84 55.46
C GLN A 138 -26.58 11.10 54.52
N ASP A 139 -25.56 10.45 55.07
CA ASP A 139 -24.60 9.67 54.29
C ASP A 139 -25.32 8.56 53.50
N ALA A 140 -26.34 7.91 54.09
CA ALA A 140 -27.16 6.92 53.40
C ALA A 140 -28.05 7.52 52.30
N LEU A 141 -28.58 8.73 52.47
CA LEU A 141 -29.35 9.38 51.39
C LEU A 141 -28.47 9.77 50.19
N GLN A 142 -27.15 9.91 50.40
CA GLN A 142 -26.18 10.35 49.38
C GLN A 142 -25.26 9.21 48.91
N ALA A 143 -25.47 7.98 49.39
CA ALA A 143 -24.62 6.83 49.07
C ALA A 143 -24.86 6.25 47.67
N GLY A 144 -25.92 6.66 46.99
CA GLY A 144 -26.26 6.20 45.65
C GLY A 144 -27.70 6.52 45.28
N PRO A 145 -28.10 6.19 44.04
CA PRO A 145 -29.43 6.44 43.51
C PRO A 145 -30.47 5.64 44.29
N ILE A 146 -31.38 6.33 44.97
CA ILE A 146 -32.40 5.69 45.81
C ILE A 146 -33.52 5.14 44.91
N GLU A 147 -33.62 3.82 44.81
CA GLU A 147 -34.73 3.16 44.11
C GLU A 147 -36.00 3.25 44.95
N SER A 148 -35.92 2.85 46.22
CA SER A 148 -37.07 2.80 47.12
C SER A 148 -36.70 2.97 48.60
N ILE A 149 -37.68 3.34 49.40
CA ILE A 149 -37.58 3.34 50.87
C ILE A 149 -38.78 2.64 51.48
N THR A 150 -38.55 1.73 52.43
CA THR A 150 -39.61 0.96 53.11
C THR A 150 -39.65 1.28 54.59
N PHE A 151 -40.83 1.65 55.13
CA PHE A 151 -40.98 1.97 56.55
C PHE A 151 -41.31 0.72 57.37
N ASN A 152 -40.46 0.39 58.35
CA ASN A 152 -40.56 -0.86 59.12
C ASN A 152 -41.15 -0.66 60.51
N THR A 153 -40.77 0.42 61.19
CA THR A 153 -41.21 0.72 62.55
C THR A 153 -41.41 2.22 62.74
N VAL A 154 -42.37 2.64 63.57
CA VAL A 154 -42.45 4.04 64.00
C VAL A 154 -41.38 4.25 65.08
N SER A 155 -40.37 5.08 64.80
CA SER A 155 -39.31 5.42 65.74
C SER A 155 -39.77 6.50 66.72
N THR A 156 -40.43 7.55 66.21
CA THR A 156 -41.06 8.60 67.01
C THR A 156 -42.29 9.13 66.28
N ASP A 157 -43.41 9.26 67.00
CA ASP A 157 -44.66 9.87 66.52
C ASP A 157 -44.91 11.25 67.14
N THR A 158 -43.93 11.83 67.85
CA THR A 158 -44.04 13.15 68.50
C THR A 158 -42.83 14.04 68.22
N ALA A 159 -42.71 14.56 67.00
CA ALA A 159 -41.54 15.34 66.57
C ALA A 159 -41.93 16.60 65.81
N ASP A 160 -41.12 17.66 65.96
CA ASP A 160 -41.17 18.85 65.11
C ASP A 160 -40.06 18.78 64.05
N MET A 161 -40.30 19.35 62.87
CA MET A 161 -39.30 19.40 61.82
C MET A 161 -38.43 20.66 61.95
N ALA A 162 -37.13 20.50 62.19
CA ALA A 162 -36.19 21.61 62.06
C ALA A 162 -36.21 22.18 60.62
N GLY A 163 -36.24 23.50 60.54
CA GLY A 163 -36.39 24.28 59.32
C GLY A 163 -35.11 24.51 58.53
N SER A 164 -33.94 24.45 59.18
CA SER A 164 -32.66 24.45 58.48
C SER A 164 -32.06 23.05 58.47
N ARG A 165 -31.72 22.54 57.27
CA ARG A 165 -31.23 21.17 57.04
C ARG A 165 -29.98 21.15 56.16
N VAL A 166 -29.41 19.96 56.00
CA VAL A 166 -28.39 19.69 54.97
C VAL A 166 -29.10 19.67 53.63
N ASP A 167 -28.56 20.39 52.65
CA ASP A 167 -29.06 20.30 51.29
C ASP A 167 -28.59 18.99 50.65
N GLY A 168 -29.49 18.32 49.95
CA GLY A 168 -29.30 16.95 49.49
C GLY A 168 -28.55 16.89 48.17
N ASP A 169 -27.26 16.57 48.20
CA ASP A 169 -26.50 16.15 47.03
C ASP A 169 -26.80 14.66 46.73
N TYR A 170 -27.94 14.39 46.08
CA TYR A 170 -28.41 13.04 45.82
C TYR A 170 -27.86 12.52 44.49
N VAL A 171 -27.33 11.30 44.49
CA VAL A 171 -26.79 10.65 43.29
C VAL A 171 -27.94 10.23 42.37
N THR A 172 -27.84 10.55 41.08
CA THR A 172 -28.74 10.14 40.01
C THR A 172 -27.94 9.56 38.85
N PRO A 173 -28.55 8.72 37.98
CA PRO A 173 -27.97 8.35 36.69
C PRO A 173 -27.60 9.61 35.91
N ASP A 174 -26.48 9.55 35.20
CA ASP A 174 -25.89 10.73 34.58
C ASP A 174 -25.64 10.59 33.06
N GLY A 175 -26.02 9.41 32.53
CA GLY A 175 -25.98 9.04 31.12
C GLY A 175 -24.71 8.33 30.70
N TRP A 176 -23.65 8.35 31.53
CA TRP A 176 -22.42 7.62 31.27
C TRP A 176 -22.29 6.43 32.21
N PHE A 177 -21.83 5.30 31.67
CA PHE A 177 -21.25 4.27 32.52
C PHE A 177 -19.85 4.70 32.92
N ASP A 178 -19.65 4.98 34.21
CA ASP A 178 -18.34 5.37 34.74
C ASP A 178 -17.53 4.19 35.29
N GLY A 179 -16.44 3.88 34.62
CA GLY A 179 -15.37 3.00 35.12
C GLY A 179 -14.54 3.64 36.22
N THR A 180 -13.54 2.91 36.70
CA THR A 180 -12.75 3.29 37.87
C THR A 180 -11.36 3.80 37.48
N ALA A 181 -10.52 4.09 38.48
CA ALA A 181 -9.14 4.50 38.25
C ALA A 181 -8.15 3.33 38.24
N VAL A 182 -8.67 2.10 38.14
CA VAL A 182 -7.89 0.87 37.98
C VAL A 182 -8.54 0.03 36.89
N GLY A 183 -7.78 -0.86 36.25
CA GLY A 183 -8.30 -1.71 35.18
C GLY A 183 -9.56 -2.48 35.56
N ASP A 184 -10.59 -2.31 34.74
CA ASP A 184 -11.94 -2.80 34.85
C ASP A 184 -12.24 -3.88 33.80
N ASN A 185 -13.28 -4.68 34.08
CA ASN A 185 -13.80 -5.66 33.14
C ASN A 185 -15.30 -5.42 32.97
N LEU A 186 -15.62 -4.53 32.04
CA LEU A 186 -16.93 -4.02 31.73
C LEU A 186 -17.57 -4.87 30.63
N ALA A 187 -18.80 -5.32 30.85
CA ALA A 187 -19.52 -6.15 29.88
C ALA A 187 -21.02 -5.88 29.99
N VAL A 188 -21.76 -6.25 28.95
CA VAL A 188 -23.23 -6.22 28.94
C VAL A 188 -23.81 -6.81 30.23
N GLY A 189 -24.64 -6.01 30.90
CA GLY A 189 -25.24 -6.28 32.21
C GLY A 189 -24.49 -5.68 33.40
N SER A 190 -23.33 -5.05 33.19
CA SER A 190 -22.65 -4.22 34.19
C SER A 190 -23.49 -3.00 34.56
N MET A 191 -23.29 -2.52 35.79
CA MET A 191 -23.93 -1.31 36.31
C MET A 191 -22.94 -0.56 37.20
N ASP A 192 -22.89 0.76 37.08
CA ASP A 192 -21.96 1.60 37.83
C ASP A 192 -22.55 2.11 39.16
N ALA A 193 -21.89 3.09 39.79
CA ALA A 193 -22.35 3.65 41.06
C ALA A 193 -23.58 4.56 40.91
N GLN A 194 -23.81 5.15 39.75
CA GLN A 194 -24.91 6.03 39.37
C GLN A 194 -26.14 5.26 38.86
N ALA A 195 -25.98 3.94 38.67
CA ALA A 195 -26.96 2.98 38.16
C ALA A 195 -27.16 3.05 36.63
N ASP A 196 -26.23 3.67 35.92
CA ASP A 196 -26.08 3.57 34.47
C ASP A 196 -25.60 2.15 34.12
N ARG A 197 -26.05 1.63 32.97
CA ARG A 197 -25.86 0.22 32.59
C ARG A 197 -25.31 0.09 31.19
N ILE A 198 -24.52 -0.96 31.00
CA ILE A 198 -24.16 -1.46 29.68
C ILE A 198 -25.23 -2.50 29.30
N ASP A 199 -26.01 -2.23 28.25
CA ASP A 199 -27.00 -3.16 27.72
C ASP A 199 -27.01 -3.21 26.18
N ASP A 200 -28.03 -3.82 25.57
CA ASP A 200 -28.11 -3.98 24.10
C ASP A 200 -28.79 -2.78 23.40
N ASN A 201 -28.81 -1.60 24.04
CA ASN A 201 -29.17 -0.32 23.43
C ASN A 201 -27.94 0.59 23.33
N ASP A 202 -28.07 1.75 22.69
CA ASP A 202 -27.00 2.75 22.59
C ASP A 202 -26.47 3.15 23.99
N ASN A 203 -25.22 2.81 24.28
CA ASN A 203 -24.54 3.08 25.55
C ASN A 203 -23.48 4.19 25.39
N ALA A 204 -23.26 4.99 26.43
CA ALA A 204 -22.08 5.84 26.57
C ALA A 204 -21.21 5.31 27.70
N ILE A 205 -19.96 4.91 27.41
CA ILE A 205 -19.09 4.20 28.34
C ILE A 205 -17.76 4.93 28.48
N ASN A 206 -17.35 5.19 29.71
CA ASN A 206 -16.05 5.73 30.07
C ASN A 206 -15.28 4.69 30.88
N GLY A 207 -14.27 4.03 30.30
CA GLY A 207 -13.45 3.01 30.95
C GLY A 207 -12.66 3.57 32.13
N GLY A 208 -12.15 4.80 31.98
CA GLY A 208 -11.53 5.56 33.04
C GLY A 208 -10.02 5.49 32.98
N ALA A 209 -9.38 4.87 33.96
CA ALA A 209 -7.92 4.71 33.94
C ALA A 209 -7.50 3.32 34.40
N GLY A 210 -6.36 2.87 33.91
CA GLY A 210 -5.93 1.49 33.99
C GLY A 210 -6.30 0.73 32.72
N ASN A 211 -5.78 -0.49 32.59
CA ASN A 211 -6.03 -1.34 31.43
C ASN A 211 -7.41 -1.98 31.55
N ASP A 212 -8.35 -1.52 30.74
CA ASP A 212 -9.75 -1.89 30.78
C ASP A 212 -10.08 -2.95 29.72
N THR A 213 -11.09 -3.78 30.01
CA THR A 213 -11.69 -4.67 29.02
C THR A 213 -13.16 -4.34 28.94
N ILE A 214 -13.62 -3.86 27.79
CA ILE A 214 -14.94 -3.29 27.58
C ILE A 214 -15.64 -4.05 26.45
N ALA A 215 -16.85 -4.52 26.72
CA ALA A 215 -17.77 -5.00 25.69
C ALA A 215 -19.07 -4.20 25.79
N SER A 216 -19.33 -3.33 24.80
CA SER A 216 -20.44 -2.38 24.83
C SER A 216 -21.78 -3.04 24.46
N GLY A 217 -21.78 -3.97 23.50
CA GLY A 217 -22.90 -4.88 23.29
C GLY A 217 -23.55 -4.71 21.93
N ALA A 218 -24.78 -4.22 21.89
CA ALA A 218 -25.45 -3.90 20.64
C ALA A 218 -26.06 -2.51 20.77
N GLY A 219 -26.26 -1.82 19.65
CA GLY A 219 -26.63 -0.40 19.67
C GLY A 219 -25.54 0.41 19.00
N ALA A 220 -25.78 1.70 18.78
CA ALA A 220 -24.73 2.62 18.38
C ALA A 220 -24.07 3.16 19.64
N ASP A 221 -23.00 2.49 20.08
CA ASP A 221 -22.33 2.78 21.33
C ASP A 221 -21.26 3.87 21.16
N THR A 222 -21.01 4.62 22.23
CA THR A 222 -19.83 5.49 22.32
C THR A 222 -18.96 5.04 23.48
N VAL A 223 -17.70 4.71 23.19
CA VAL A 223 -16.76 4.19 24.18
C VAL A 223 -15.51 5.06 24.22
N LEU A 224 -15.18 5.52 25.42
CA LEU A 224 -13.93 6.18 25.78
C LEU A 224 -13.13 5.17 26.62
N GLY A 225 -12.03 4.62 26.10
CA GLY A 225 -11.18 3.66 26.83
C GLY A 225 -10.53 4.32 28.03
N GLY A 226 -9.74 5.36 27.76
CA GLY A 226 -9.17 6.22 28.79
C GLY A 226 -7.67 6.05 28.87
N ALA A 227 -7.06 6.11 30.06
CA ALA A 227 -5.62 5.88 30.16
C ALA A 227 -5.30 4.42 30.46
N GLY A 228 -4.62 3.71 29.58
CA GLY A 228 -4.26 2.31 29.82
C GLY A 228 -3.90 1.62 28.53
N ASP A 229 -3.61 0.32 28.59
CA ASP A 229 -3.69 -0.51 27.37
C ASP A 229 -5.04 -1.22 27.45
N ASP A 230 -6.01 -0.77 26.66
CA ASP A 230 -7.41 -1.13 26.76
C ASP A 230 -7.81 -2.14 25.67
N SER A 231 -8.86 -2.92 25.95
CA SER A 231 -9.43 -3.87 25.00
C SER A 231 -10.91 -3.60 24.87
N ILE A 232 -11.32 -3.08 23.72
CA ILE A 232 -12.67 -2.59 23.48
C ILE A 232 -13.31 -3.38 22.33
N ASP A 233 -14.51 -3.89 22.59
CA ASP A 233 -15.37 -4.63 21.66
C ASP A 233 -16.71 -3.88 21.54
N GLY A 234 -16.92 -3.20 20.40
CA GLY A 234 -18.14 -2.44 20.07
C GLY A 234 -19.38 -3.32 19.87
N GLY A 235 -19.17 -4.56 19.41
CA GLY A 235 -20.21 -5.56 19.29
C GLY A 235 -21.07 -5.41 18.02
N SER A 236 -22.20 -4.71 18.03
CA SER A 236 -22.99 -4.55 16.79
C SER A 236 -23.80 -3.27 16.76
N GLY A 237 -23.76 -2.58 15.64
CA GLY A 237 -24.26 -1.23 15.49
C GLY A 237 -23.15 -0.35 14.95
N SER A 238 -23.43 0.93 14.75
CA SER A 238 -22.41 1.88 14.28
C SER A 238 -21.81 2.56 15.49
N ASP A 239 -20.66 2.08 15.92
CA ASP A 239 -20.03 2.45 17.18
C ASP A 239 -18.99 3.56 16.98
N VAL A 240 -18.76 4.34 18.04
CA VAL A 240 -17.67 5.32 18.10
C VAL A 240 -16.75 4.93 19.25
N ILE A 241 -15.52 4.53 18.92
CA ILE A 241 -14.56 3.99 19.87
C ILE A 241 -13.31 4.86 19.87
N TYR A 242 -12.92 5.34 21.05
CA TYR A 242 -11.67 6.03 21.30
C TYR A 242 -10.83 5.20 22.27
N GLY A 243 -9.61 4.84 21.89
CA GLY A 243 -8.68 4.11 22.74
C GLY A 243 -8.30 4.94 23.98
N ASP A 244 -7.78 6.13 23.75
CA ASP A 244 -7.16 6.94 24.80
C ASP A 244 -8.01 8.09 25.36
N SER A 245 -9.14 8.41 24.75
CA SER A 245 -9.93 9.57 25.17
C SER A 245 -10.61 9.31 26.50
N ALA A 246 -10.77 10.36 27.31
CA ALA A 246 -11.51 10.27 28.58
C ALA A 246 -12.32 11.53 28.88
N ILE A 247 -13.27 11.38 29.80
CA ILE A 247 -14.02 12.51 30.36
C ILE A 247 -13.05 13.46 31.08
N GLY A 248 -12.90 14.65 30.52
CA GLY A 248 -12.04 15.71 31.03
C GLY A 248 -12.69 16.57 32.10
N ALA A 249 -12.04 17.68 32.44
CA ALA A 249 -12.48 18.55 33.52
C ALA A 249 -13.78 19.30 33.19
N ALA A 250 -14.68 19.39 34.17
CA ALA A 250 -15.83 20.27 34.09
C ALA A 250 -15.41 21.75 34.03
N THR A 251 -16.05 22.51 33.15
CA THR A 251 -15.87 23.94 32.91
C THR A 251 -17.25 24.60 32.74
N SER A 252 -17.27 25.93 32.68
CA SER A 252 -18.50 26.69 32.50
C SER A 252 -18.38 27.70 31.38
N PHE A 253 -19.50 28.04 30.77
CA PHE A 253 -19.65 29.13 29.83
C PHE A 253 -20.68 30.12 30.36
N SER A 254 -20.20 31.25 30.88
CA SER A 254 -21.09 32.32 31.31
C SER A 254 -21.28 33.35 30.19
N TRP A 255 -22.53 33.72 29.92
CA TRP A 255 -22.82 34.76 28.93
C TRP A 255 -22.28 36.13 29.34
N ALA A 256 -22.27 36.45 30.65
CA ALA A 256 -21.75 37.70 31.20
C ALA A 256 -20.24 37.87 30.97
N ASP A 257 -19.48 36.78 30.96
CA ASP A 257 -18.02 36.79 30.80
C ASP A 257 -17.58 37.09 29.35
N GLN A 258 -18.51 37.06 28.40
CA GLN A 258 -18.22 37.30 26.98
C GLN A 258 -18.11 38.81 26.63
N GLY A 259 -18.24 39.69 27.63
CA GLY A 259 -18.03 41.14 27.47
C GLY A 259 -19.15 41.85 26.69
N ILE A 260 -20.31 41.21 26.54
CA ILE A 260 -21.51 41.80 25.93
C ILE A 260 -22.26 42.58 27.00
N ALA A 261 -22.66 43.81 26.69
CA ALA A 261 -23.39 44.65 27.63
C ALA A 261 -24.83 44.14 27.85
N ASP A 262 -25.32 44.30 29.06
CA ASP A 262 -26.71 44.06 29.43
C ASP A 262 -27.70 44.76 28.47
N ASN A 263 -28.77 44.06 28.08
CA ASN A 263 -29.77 44.44 27.09
C ASN A 263 -29.25 44.66 25.64
N ALA A 264 -27.99 44.30 25.33
CA ALA A 264 -27.48 44.38 23.97
C ALA A 264 -28.12 43.30 23.07
N SER A 265 -28.40 43.64 21.81
CA SER A 265 -28.91 42.66 20.84
C SER A 265 -27.82 41.65 20.50
N VAL A 266 -28.18 40.37 20.57
CA VAL A 266 -27.37 39.22 20.17
C VAL A 266 -28.03 38.39 19.06
N SER A 267 -29.02 38.98 18.37
CA SER A 267 -29.77 38.31 17.29
C SER A 267 -28.91 37.78 16.13
N ASP A 268 -27.68 38.30 15.97
CA ASP A 268 -26.70 37.83 14.97
C ASP A 268 -25.81 36.69 15.49
N GLY A 269 -26.01 36.24 16.73
CA GLY A 269 -25.22 35.21 17.40
C GLY A 269 -24.23 35.74 18.44
N VAL A 270 -23.62 34.82 19.18
CA VAL A 270 -22.56 35.06 20.17
C VAL A 270 -21.44 34.07 19.90
N THR A 271 -20.19 34.51 20.03
CA THR A 271 -19.05 33.58 20.04
C THR A 271 -18.19 33.93 21.23
N GLY A 272 -17.91 32.94 22.06
CA GLY A 272 -17.21 33.10 23.32
C GLY A 272 -16.31 31.93 23.64
N ILE A 273 -15.72 31.95 24.83
CA ILE A 273 -14.83 30.87 25.31
C ILE A 273 -15.27 30.47 26.72
N THR A 274 -15.14 29.18 27.03
CA THR A 274 -15.38 28.65 28.38
C THR A 274 -14.37 29.18 29.41
N GLY A 275 -14.68 29.04 30.69
CA GLY A 275 -13.83 29.51 31.80
C GLY A 275 -12.45 28.83 31.85
N SER A 276 -12.32 27.62 31.30
CA SER A 276 -11.03 26.93 31.17
C SER A 276 -10.15 27.51 30.06
N GLY A 277 -10.77 28.09 29.03
CA GLY A 277 -10.07 28.60 27.85
C GLY A 277 -9.93 27.59 26.71
N ASP A 278 -10.43 26.36 26.89
CA ASP A 278 -10.17 25.24 25.97
C ASP A 278 -11.23 25.07 24.88
N ILE A 279 -12.48 25.43 25.18
CA ILE A 279 -13.62 25.27 24.26
C ILE A 279 -14.16 26.64 23.87
N GLN A 280 -14.32 26.85 22.56
CA GLN A 280 -15.13 27.93 22.02
C GLN A 280 -16.59 27.49 21.93
N VAL A 281 -17.49 28.36 22.38
CA VAL A 281 -18.94 28.16 22.21
C VAL A 281 -19.45 29.21 21.23
N LYS A 282 -20.08 28.75 20.16
CA LYS A 282 -20.68 29.60 19.14
C LYS A 282 -22.18 29.40 19.12
N THR A 283 -22.91 30.49 19.33
CA THR A 283 -24.36 30.54 19.27
C THR A 283 -24.82 31.23 18.00
N THR A 284 -25.77 30.63 17.28
CA THR A 284 -26.44 31.26 16.13
C THR A 284 -27.96 31.16 16.27
N PHE A 285 -28.69 32.02 15.55
CA PHE A 285 -30.16 32.04 15.57
C PHE A 285 -30.70 31.92 14.15
N VAL A 286 -31.46 30.86 13.90
CA VAL A 286 -32.33 30.77 12.72
C VAL A 286 -33.60 31.55 13.06
N GLN A 287 -33.70 32.78 12.56
CA GLN A 287 -34.81 33.69 12.85
C GLN A 287 -36.01 33.33 11.97
N GLU A 288 -37.11 32.89 12.59
CA GLU A 288 -38.33 32.46 11.90
C GLU A 288 -39.42 33.55 11.92
N GLY A 289 -40.59 33.24 11.37
CA GLY A 289 -41.67 34.21 11.13
C GLY A 289 -42.19 34.95 12.37
N ASN A 290 -42.04 34.38 13.56
CA ASN A 290 -42.47 34.96 14.84
C ASN A 290 -41.31 35.62 15.64
N PHE A 291 -40.06 35.58 15.14
CA PHE A 291 -38.88 36.17 15.81
C PHE A 291 -39.00 37.69 15.98
N VAL A 292 -38.71 38.19 17.18
CA VAL A 292 -38.64 39.64 17.45
C VAL A 292 -37.20 40.08 17.71
N SER A 293 -36.53 39.46 18.67
CA SER A 293 -35.16 39.79 19.06
C SER A 293 -34.56 38.74 20.00
N ALA A 294 -33.23 38.61 19.96
CA ALA A 294 -32.47 38.02 21.06
C ALA A 294 -31.62 39.09 21.76
N SER A 295 -31.65 39.14 23.09
CA SER A 295 -30.87 40.10 23.91
C SER A 295 -30.07 39.42 25.01
N MET A 296 -28.91 39.99 25.31
CA MET A 296 -28.08 39.62 26.45
C MET A 296 -28.68 40.16 27.74
N GLU A 297 -28.74 39.34 28.80
CA GLU A 297 -29.13 39.77 30.14
C GLU A 297 -28.05 39.31 31.12
N SER A 298 -27.25 40.25 31.63
CA SER A 298 -26.02 39.95 32.37
C SER A 298 -26.10 40.24 33.87
N SER A 299 -27.30 40.53 34.39
CA SER A 299 -27.49 40.93 35.79
C SER A 299 -28.82 40.50 36.40
N ASP A 300 -29.59 39.70 35.67
CA ASP A 300 -30.89 39.21 36.14
C ASP A 300 -30.70 38.09 37.17
N ALA A 301 -31.60 38.05 38.16
CA ALA A 301 -31.60 36.97 39.13
C ALA A 301 -32.24 35.72 38.49
N LEU A 302 -31.42 34.72 38.20
CA LEU A 302 -31.87 33.40 37.72
C LEU A 302 -31.91 32.41 38.88
N PHE A 303 -32.63 31.31 38.67
CA PHE A 303 -32.65 30.20 39.61
C PHE A 303 -31.35 29.41 39.44
N ASP A 304 -30.49 29.47 40.45
CA ASP A 304 -29.23 28.72 40.47
C ASP A 304 -29.52 27.27 40.83
N TYR A 305 -29.38 26.37 39.85
CA TYR A 305 -29.76 24.95 39.98
C TYR A 305 -28.58 23.99 39.85
N ASN A 306 -27.40 24.48 39.49
CA ASN A 306 -26.24 23.66 39.11
C ASN A 306 -24.92 24.15 39.72
N ASP A 307 -24.99 24.98 40.77
CA ASP A 307 -23.87 25.65 41.42
C ASP A 307 -23.00 26.51 40.47
N LEU A 308 -23.48 26.83 39.26
CA LEU A 308 -22.78 27.75 38.35
C LEU A 308 -22.95 29.21 38.76
N SER A 309 -23.78 29.52 39.75
CA SER A 309 -24.21 30.89 40.04
C SER A 309 -24.81 31.57 38.81
N ASP A 310 -25.75 30.88 38.15
CA ASP A 310 -26.48 31.36 36.98
C ASP A 310 -26.81 32.85 37.13
N SER A 311 -26.06 33.69 36.41
CA SER A 311 -26.09 35.14 36.58
C SER A 311 -26.36 35.88 35.28
N SER A 312 -26.39 35.14 34.17
CA SER A 312 -26.68 35.66 32.86
C SER A 312 -27.49 34.72 31.98
N SER A 313 -28.15 35.28 30.98
CA SER A 313 -28.91 34.52 29.99
C SER A 313 -28.97 35.24 28.65
N ILE A 314 -29.31 34.50 27.61
CA ILE A 314 -29.84 35.07 26.37
C ILE A 314 -31.36 34.98 26.41
N SER A 315 -32.02 36.14 26.35
CA SER A 315 -33.47 36.22 26.19
C SER A 315 -33.86 36.14 24.72
N MET A 316 -34.75 35.21 24.37
CA MET A 316 -35.31 35.06 23.03
C MET A 316 -36.79 35.45 23.03
N TYR A 317 -37.13 36.53 22.34
CA TYR A 317 -38.50 37.06 22.30
C TYR A 317 -39.20 36.71 20.99
N GLY A 318 -40.43 36.19 21.10
CA GLY A 318 -41.36 35.98 19.99
C GLY A 318 -42.44 37.05 19.92
N GLY A 319 -43.39 36.90 18.99
CA GLY A 319 -44.58 37.76 18.88
C GLY A 319 -44.60 38.71 17.68
N ALA A 320 -43.83 38.44 16.62
CA ALA A 320 -43.97 39.17 15.36
C ALA A 320 -45.36 38.96 14.73
N SER A 321 -45.86 39.94 13.95
CA SER A 321 -47.22 39.85 13.41
C SER A 321 -47.32 38.79 12.30
N GLY A 322 -47.85 37.60 12.62
CA GLY A 322 -47.95 36.47 11.69
C GLY A 322 -48.92 35.38 12.16
N ALA A 323 -49.11 34.33 11.37
CA ALA A 323 -49.83 33.12 11.79
C ALA A 323 -48.86 31.97 12.14
N ASP A 324 -47.56 32.24 12.03
CA ASP A 324 -46.50 31.29 12.34
C ASP A 324 -46.27 31.29 13.85
N THR A 325 -46.23 30.10 14.43
CA THR A 325 -45.94 29.91 15.84
C THR A 325 -44.44 29.73 16.08
N ASN A 326 -43.65 29.40 15.04
CA ASN A 326 -42.22 29.24 15.19
C ASN A 326 -41.52 30.59 15.34
N THR A 327 -40.81 30.74 16.46
CA THR A 327 -40.10 31.97 16.82
C THR A 327 -38.68 31.94 16.28
N ALA A 328 -37.85 31.02 16.74
CA ALA A 328 -36.49 30.86 16.28
C ALA A 328 -35.88 29.56 16.80
N THR A 329 -34.92 29.03 16.06
CA THR A 329 -34.04 27.96 16.51
C THR A 329 -32.69 28.55 16.90
N MET A 330 -32.32 28.43 18.19
CA MET A 330 -30.98 28.74 18.67
C MET A 330 -30.10 27.50 18.49
N GLN A 331 -28.93 27.65 17.89
CA GLN A 331 -27.93 26.60 17.79
C GLN A 331 -26.73 26.96 18.65
N ILE A 332 -26.24 26.02 19.44
CA ILE A 332 -25.04 26.12 20.27
C ILE A 332 -24.04 25.09 19.74
N GLU A 333 -22.89 25.54 19.26
CA GLU A 333 -21.84 24.72 18.67
C GLU A 333 -20.59 24.79 19.53
N PHE A 334 -19.92 23.65 19.72
CA PHE A 334 -18.66 23.52 20.45
C PHE A 334 -17.49 23.33 19.47
N SER A 335 -16.31 23.79 19.87
CA SER A 335 -15.06 23.52 19.14
C SER A 335 -13.86 23.74 20.07
N ALA A 336 -12.85 22.90 19.97
CA ALA A 336 -11.60 22.99 20.68
C ALA A 336 -10.76 24.18 20.22
N LEU A 337 -10.00 24.76 21.15
CA LEU A 337 -9.04 25.83 20.90
C LEU A 337 -7.58 25.35 21.01
N ASN A 338 -7.39 24.08 21.37
CA ASN A 338 -6.10 23.41 21.45
C ASN A 338 -6.27 21.91 21.13
N ASN A 339 -5.17 21.18 21.06
CA ASN A 339 -5.13 19.76 20.69
C ASN A 339 -5.14 18.80 21.89
N SER A 340 -5.42 19.29 23.10
CA SER A 340 -5.50 18.45 24.30
C SER A 340 -6.94 18.08 24.66
N VAL A 341 -7.92 18.63 23.92
CA VAL A 341 -9.34 18.32 24.08
C VAL A 341 -10.01 18.19 22.72
N SER A 342 -11.10 17.41 22.67
CA SER A 342 -11.93 17.22 21.48
C SER A 342 -12.75 18.48 21.14
N ASP A 343 -13.16 18.58 19.87
CA ASP A 343 -14.18 19.54 19.41
C ASP A 343 -15.56 19.26 20.03
N GLU A 344 -15.79 18.02 20.45
CA GLU A 344 -16.97 17.58 21.20
C GLU A 344 -16.77 17.65 22.71
N VAL A 345 -17.88 17.74 23.43
CA VAL A 345 -17.90 17.81 24.90
C VAL A 345 -18.65 16.60 25.48
N SER A 346 -18.16 16.04 26.58
CA SER A 346 -18.68 14.78 27.15
C SER A 346 -20.00 14.95 27.90
N LYS A 347 -20.32 16.18 28.33
CA LYS A 347 -21.58 16.49 29.00
C LYS A 347 -21.90 17.96 28.87
N VAL A 348 -23.16 18.31 28.71
CA VAL A 348 -23.65 19.70 28.75
C VAL A 348 -24.90 19.79 29.61
N THR A 349 -24.92 20.72 30.55
CA THR A 349 -26.09 21.04 31.38
C THR A 349 -26.34 22.54 31.36
N PHE A 350 -27.58 22.96 31.05
CA PHE A 350 -27.98 24.37 31.09
C PHE A 350 -29.47 24.54 31.43
N GLY A 351 -29.83 25.73 31.90
CA GLY A 351 -31.19 26.06 32.32
C GLY A 351 -31.93 26.87 31.26
N ILE A 352 -33.21 26.58 31.04
CA ILE A 352 -34.13 27.46 30.30
C ILE A 352 -35.18 27.99 31.28
N PHE A 353 -35.27 29.32 31.38
CA PHE A 353 -36.17 30.01 32.29
C PHE A 353 -37.30 30.70 31.52
N ASP A 354 -38.34 31.10 32.27
CA ASP A 354 -39.51 31.84 31.78
C ASP A 354 -40.33 31.12 30.70
N VAL A 355 -40.32 29.78 30.68
CA VAL A 355 -41.18 28.99 29.78
C VAL A 355 -42.68 29.26 30.03
N ASP A 356 -43.09 29.90 31.12
CA ASP A 356 -44.49 30.18 31.45
C ASP A 356 -44.78 31.60 31.97
N LEU A 357 -44.16 32.64 31.39
CA LEU A 357 -44.08 34.03 31.89
C LEU A 357 -45.38 34.66 32.50
N ALA A 358 -46.58 34.16 32.16
CA ALA A 358 -47.81 34.41 32.93
C ALA A 358 -48.94 33.42 32.58
N SER A 359 -49.93 33.29 33.49
CA SER A 359 -51.21 32.61 33.23
C SER A 359 -51.83 32.97 31.86
N GLY A 360 -51.93 31.97 30.98
CA GLY A 360 -52.49 32.07 29.63
C GLY A 360 -51.46 32.20 28.50
N TYR A 361 -50.17 32.16 28.80
CA TYR A 361 -49.09 31.99 27.83
C TYR A 361 -48.70 30.51 27.76
N GLU A 362 -48.42 30.00 26.56
CA GLU A 362 -48.16 28.59 26.28
C GLU A 362 -46.85 28.47 25.50
N ASP A 363 -45.67 28.68 26.08
CA ASP A 363 -44.43 28.50 25.31
C ASP A 363 -44.12 27.01 25.09
N GLU A 364 -43.61 26.67 23.90
CA GLU A 364 -43.28 25.30 23.50
C GLU A 364 -41.85 25.24 22.97
N LEU A 365 -41.09 24.23 23.41
CA LEU A 365 -39.67 24.04 23.11
C LEU A 365 -39.43 22.64 22.56
N PHE A 366 -38.53 22.55 21.59
CA PHE A 366 -37.93 21.28 21.17
C PHE A 366 -36.42 21.39 21.27
N ILE A 367 -35.81 20.53 22.08
CA ILE A 367 -34.38 20.46 22.30
C ILE A 367 -33.84 19.22 21.59
N ARG A 368 -32.77 19.38 20.82
CA ARG A 368 -32.07 18.29 20.14
C ARG A 368 -30.58 18.47 20.30
N ALA A 369 -29.86 17.40 20.55
CA ALA A 369 -28.40 17.39 20.58
C ALA A 369 -27.86 16.49 19.48
N TYR A 370 -26.67 16.82 19.01
CA TYR A 370 -26.01 16.10 17.92
C TYR A 370 -24.52 15.93 18.21
N ASP A 371 -24.01 14.77 17.83
CA ASP A 371 -22.57 14.48 17.76
C ASP A 371 -21.95 15.15 16.52
N ALA A 372 -20.65 14.97 16.31
CA ALA A 372 -19.92 15.51 15.16
C ALA A 372 -20.40 14.94 13.82
N ASN A 373 -20.96 13.72 13.82
CA ASN A 373 -21.49 13.05 12.65
C ASN A 373 -22.92 13.49 12.29
N GLY A 374 -23.59 14.21 13.20
CA GLY A 374 -24.95 14.71 13.06
C GLY A 374 -26.03 13.71 13.49
N ASN A 375 -25.68 12.65 14.21
CA ASN A 375 -26.64 11.74 14.84
C ASN A 375 -27.33 12.43 16.01
N LEU A 376 -28.53 11.99 16.37
CA LEU A 376 -29.27 12.54 17.51
C LEU A 376 -28.81 11.90 18.81
N ILE A 377 -28.47 12.74 19.78
CA ILE A 377 -28.14 12.31 21.13
C ILE A 377 -29.38 12.47 22.02
N HIS A 378 -29.55 11.55 22.96
CA HIS A 378 -30.61 11.66 23.96
C HIS A 378 -30.45 12.95 24.80
N VAL A 379 -31.58 13.56 25.15
CA VAL A 379 -31.61 14.78 25.96
C VAL A 379 -32.56 14.55 27.12
N ASP A 380 -32.03 14.67 28.33
CA ASP A 380 -32.81 14.59 29.56
C ASP A 380 -33.40 15.97 29.89
N LEU A 381 -34.73 16.04 29.96
CA LEU A 381 -35.45 17.27 30.27
C LEU A 381 -36.11 17.16 31.65
N THR A 382 -35.62 17.95 32.60
CA THR A 382 -36.21 18.01 33.93
C THR A 382 -36.99 19.30 34.13
N ALA A 383 -38.32 19.18 34.26
CA ALA A 383 -39.16 20.32 34.63
C ALA A 383 -38.84 20.75 36.06
N GLY A 384 -38.48 22.03 36.25
CA GLY A 384 -38.30 22.62 37.57
C GLY A 384 -39.55 22.47 38.43
N ASN A 385 -40.72 22.71 37.83
CA ASN A 385 -42.01 22.48 38.46
C ASN A 385 -43.00 21.91 37.45
N SER A 386 -43.44 20.67 37.69
CA SER A 386 -44.35 19.91 36.82
C SER A 386 -45.77 20.51 36.71
N ASP A 387 -46.14 21.45 37.59
CA ASP A 387 -47.40 22.20 37.49
C ASP A 387 -47.29 23.38 36.51
N THR A 388 -46.10 23.64 35.96
CA THR A 388 -45.78 24.81 35.13
C THR A 388 -45.19 24.42 33.78
N VAL A 389 -44.37 23.36 33.74
CA VAL A 389 -43.76 22.82 32.52
C VAL A 389 -44.00 21.31 32.49
N SER A 390 -44.50 20.82 31.36
CA SER A 390 -44.59 19.40 31.04
C SER A 390 -43.46 19.05 30.09
N VAL A 391 -42.77 17.95 30.36
CA VAL A 391 -41.68 17.42 29.54
C VAL A 391 -42.06 16.08 28.92
N ASP A 392 -41.46 15.80 27.76
CA ASP A 392 -41.50 14.53 27.05
C ASP A 392 -40.11 14.28 26.47
N ASP A 393 -39.26 13.59 27.24
CA ASP A 393 -37.85 13.32 26.91
C ASP A 393 -37.71 12.57 25.59
N ALA A 394 -38.63 11.64 25.30
CA ALA A 394 -38.62 10.84 24.08
C ALA A 394 -38.73 11.69 22.80
N THR A 395 -39.30 12.89 22.88
CA THR A 395 -39.39 13.82 21.73
C THR A 395 -38.56 15.10 21.92
N GLY A 396 -37.82 15.22 23.04
CA GLY A 396 -37.11 16.43 23.42
C GLY A 396 -38.03 17.63 23.60
N ARG A 397 -39.31 17.42 23.93
CA ARG A 397 -40.33 18.46 23.94
C ARG A 397 -40.64 18.94 25.35
N ALA A 398 -40.65 20.25 25.54
CA ALA A 398 -41.17 20.88 26.75
C ALA A 398 -42.28 21.88 26.40
N ILE A 399 -43.35 21.92 27.21
CA ILE A 399 -44.47 22.84 27.01
C ILE A 399 -44.97 23.41 28.34
N ALA A 400 -45.29 24.70 28.35
CA ALA A 400 -45.92 25.36 29.48
C ALA A 400 -47.34 24.84 29.75
N ILE A 401 -47.68 24.54 31.00
CA ILE A 401 -48.98 23.98 31.42
C ILE A 401 -49.51 24.56 32.75
N GLY A 402 -49.99 25.80 32.76
CA GLY A 402 -50.86 26.28 33.86
C GLY A 402 -50.23 27.23 34.87
N ALA A 403 -50.77 27.27 36.10
CA ALA A 403 -51.06 28.52 36.81
C ALA A 403 -49.89 29.15 37.61
N GLY A 404 -49.14 30.05 36.97
CA GLY A 404 -48.17 30.89 37.69
C GLY A 404 -47.80 32.18 36.96
N ARG A 405 -47.27 33.15 37.69
CA ARG A 405 -46.27 34.08 37.16
C ARG A 405 -45.01 33.72 37.93
N GLY A 406 -44.12 32.94 37.32
CA GLY A 406 -42.81 32.63 37.88
C GLY A 406 -41.94 33.87 37.95
N LEU A 407 -41.05 33.92 38.93
CA LEU A 407 -39.85 34.74 38.81
C LEU A 407 -38.78 33.85 38.15
N THR A 408 -37.95 34.43 37.30
CA THR A 408 -36.75 33.77 36.73
C THR A 408 -35.86 33.14 37.81
N SER A 409 -35.92 33.65 39.04
CA SER A 409 -35.23 33.15 40.22
C SER A 409 -35.95 32.02 40.99
N SER A 410 -36.87 31.31 40.33
CA SER A 410 -37.60 30.17 40.90
C SER A 410 -37.73 29.02 39.90
N LYS A 411 -38.07 27.82 40.39
CA LYS A 411 -38.35 26.64 39.55
C LYS A 411 -39.65 26.73 38.72
N THR A 412 -40.45 27.79 38.88
CA THR A 412 -41.66 28.02 38.08
C THR A 412 -41.27 28.46 36.67
N GLY A 413 -41.70 27.74 35.64
CA GLY A 413 -41.29 28.02 34.25
C GLY A 413 -39.84 27.70 33.94
N PHE A 414 -39.18 26.92 34.81
CA PHE A 414 -37.81 26.47 34.65
C PHE A 414 -37.77 25.07 34.03
N LEU A 415 -36.83 24.87 33.13
CA LEU A 415 -36.50 23.61 32.49
C LEU A 415 -34.99 23.40 32.58
N GLN A 416 -34.56 22.34 33.24
CA GLN A 416 -33.18 21.88 33.18
C GLN A 416 -33.01 20.98 31.95
N VAL A 417 -31.95 21.22 31.19
CA VAL A 417 -31.54 20.41 30.05
C VAL A 417 -30.21 19.77 30.39
N GLU A 418 -30.13 18.45 30.26
CA GLU A 418 -28.90 17.69 30.38
C GLU A 418 -28.69 16.83 29.14
N VAL A 419 -27.46 16.81 28.65
CA VAL A 419 -27.05 16.03 27.48
C VAL A 419 -25.74 15.34 27.83
N ALA A 420 -25.78 14.02 27.97
CA ALA A 420 -24.58 13.19 27.99
C ALA A 420 -24.05 13.09 26.55
N GLY A 421 -22.79 13.47 26.34
CA GLY A 421 -22.14 13.54 25.03
C GLY A 421 -21.57 12.21 24.54
N PRO A 422 -20.69 12.25 23.52
CA PRO A 422 -20.04 13.43 22.93
C PRO A 422 -21.00 14.36 22.19
N VAL A 423 -21.04 15.66 22.55
CA VAL A 423 -21.92 16.65 21.92
C VAL A 423 -21.11 17.65 21.10
N ALA A 424 -21.39 17.76 19.81
CA ALA A 424 -20.86 18.84 18.96
C ALA A 424 -21.81 20.04 18.90
N ARG A 425 -23.12 19.80 18.98
CA ARG A 425 -24.13 20.83 18.75
C ARG A 425 -25.44 20.58 19.49
N ILE A 426 -26.04 21.64 20.02
CA ILE A 426 -27.39 21.64 20.62
C ILE A 426 -28.29 22.63 19.89
N GLU A 427 -29.51 22.22 19.58
CA GLU A 427 -30.58 23.05 19.02
C GLU A 427 -31.69 23.25 20.05
N ILE A 428 -32.10 24.50 20.23
CA ILE A 428 -33.27 24.89 21.03
C ILE A 428 -34.24 25.59 20.09
N ASP A 429 -35.29 24.88 19.69
CA ASP A 429 -36.34 25.39 18.82
C ASP A 429 -37.51 25.94 19.65
N TYR A 430 -37.67 27.27 19.62
CA TYR A 430 -38.68 27.98 20.41
C TYR A 430 -39.91 28.33 19.58
N ASN A 431 -41.05 27.79 19.99
CA ASN A 431 -42.36 28.06 19.42
C ASN A 431 -43.21 28.88 20.40
N ASN A 432 -43.68 30.04 19.92
CA ASN A 432 -44.67 30.87 20.59
C ASN A 432 -46.03 30.73 19.86
N PRO A 433 -47.03 30.05 20.46
CA PRO A 433 -48.32 29.79 19.83
C PRO A 433 -49.29 30.98 19.87
N ASN A 434 -48.92 32.12 20.49
CA ASN A 434 -49.72 33.33 20.58
C ASN A 434 -49.09 34.49 19.76
N PRO A 435 -49.07 34.40 18.41
CA PRO A 435 -48.41 35.40 17.59
C PRO A 435 -49.01 36.80 17.78
N GLY A 436 -48.15 37.79 17.95
CA GLY A 436 -48.51 39.20 18.21
C GLY A 436 -48.34 39.69 19.65
N ASP A 437 -48.00 38.83 20.63
CA ASP A 437 -47.59 39.28 21.97
C ASP A 437 -46.06 39.31 22.10
N SER A 438 -45.47 40.49 21.86
CA SER A 438 -44.01 40.69 21.90
C SER A 438 -43.38 40.66 23.30
N ARG A 439 -44.12 40.19 24.31
CA ARG A 439 -43.67 40.11 25.71
C ARG A 439 -43.35 38.68 26.13
N GLN A 440 -43.69 37.68 25.31
CA GLN A 440 -43.37 36.28 25.54
C GLN A 440 -41.97 35.96 25.02
N GLY A 441 -41.23 35.20 25.80
CA GLY A 441 -39.88 34.79 25.47
C GLY A 441 -39.32 33.87 26.54
N ILE A 442 -38.33 33.09 26.13
CA ILE A 442 -37.56 32.22 27.02
C ILE A 442 -36.21 32.85 27.32
N ARG A 443 -35.52 32.34 28.33
CA ARG A 443 -34.15 32.73 28.68
C ARG A 443 -33.27 31.50 28.78
N VAL A 444 -32.20 31.44 28.02
CA VAL A 444 -31.22 30.35 28.07
C VAL A 444 -30.06 30.78 28.98
N GLY A 445 -29.88 30.09 30.10
CA GLY A 445 -28.87 30.35 31.13
C GLY A 445 -27.45 29.94 30.75
N ASP A 446 -26.53 30.08 31.69
CA ASP A 446 -25.13 29.73 31.50
C ASP A 446 -25.00 28.19 31.31
N LEU A 447 -23.93 27.75 30.63
CA LEU A 447 -23.69 26.33 30.39
C LEU A 447 -22.65 25.77 31.35
N LYS A 448 -22.89 24.57 31.88
CA LYS A 448 -21.86 23.70 32.43
C LYS A 448 -21.53 22.64 31.38
N LEU A 449 -20.26 22.35 31.17
CA LEU A 449 -19.87 21.27 30.27
C LEU A 449 -18.60 20.59 30.74
N SER A 450 -18.38 19.36 30.32
CA SER A 450 -17.14 18.62 30.53
C SER A 450 -16.42 18.43 29.21
N THR A 451 -15.10 18.63 29.19
CA THR A 451 -14.31 18.38 27.98
C THR A 451 -14.13 16.87 27.76
N ILE A 452 -13.65 16.48 26.59
CA ILE A 452 -13.06 15.16 26.35
C ILE A 452 -11.55 15.38 26.19
N SER A 453 -10.71 14.73 26.98
CA SER A 453 -9.25 14.84 26.87
C SER A 453 -8.71 13.82 25.87
N THR A 454 -7.78 14.24 25.01
CA THR A 454 -7.22 13.46 23.89
C THR A 454 -5.69 13.34 23.96
N ASN A 455 -5.13 13.38 25.16
CA ASN A 455 -3.68 13.46 25.38
C ASN A 455 -3.14 12.31 26.22
N GLN A 456 -3.88 11.20 26.26
CA GLN A 456 -3.45 9.97 26.89
C GLN A 456 -2.68 9.12 25.87
N THR A 457 -2.12 8.01 26.34
CA THR A 457 -1.35 7.09 25.50
C THR A 457 -1.52 5.68 26.02
N GLY A 458 -1.84 4.75 25.13
CA GLY A 458 -2.19 3.36 25.41
C GLY A 458 -1.93 2.47 24.19
N ASN A 459 -1.55 1.21 24.41
CA ASN A 459 -1.45 0.24 23.30
C ASN A 459 -2.71 -0.62 23.25
N ASP A 460 -3.70 -0.19 22.48
CA ASP A 460 -5.07 -0.66 22.61
C ASP A 460 -5.42 -1.77 21.61
N ILE A 461 -6.45 -2.55 21.95
CA ILE A 461 -7.08 -3.53 21.06
C ILE A 461 -8.51 -3.08 20.83
N LEU A 462 -8.80 -2.56 19.64
CA LEU A 462 -10.08 -1.95 19.29
C LEU A 462 -10.79 -2.75 18.20
N VAL A 463 -12.02 -3.18 18.46
CA VAL A 463 -12.80 -4.02 17.53
C VAL A 463 -14.21 -3.45 17.38
N GLY A 464 -14.59 -3.02 16.17
CA GLY A 464 -15.94 -2.53 15.85
C GLY A 464 -16.96 -3.67 15.68
N ASN A 465 -16.58 -4.69 14.90
CA ASN A 465 -17.34 -5.86 14.49
C ASN A 465 -18.37 -5.63 13.38
N ALA A 466 -19.56 -5.10 13.64
CA ALA A 466 -20.63 -5.13 12.65
C ALA A 466 -21.45 -3.84 12.65
N GLY A 467 -21.39 -3.09 11.56
CA GLY A 467 -21.97 -1.77 11.41
C GLY A 467 -20.93 -0.83 10.83
N ASP A 468 -21.31 0.42 10.53
CA ASP A 468 -20.35 1.40 10.02
C ASP A 468 -19.70 2.09 11.23
N ASP A 469 -18.49 1.68 11.60
CA ASP A 469 -17.83 2.06 12.86
C ASP A 469 -16.83 3.21 12.68
N SER A 470 -16.62 4.01 13.73
CA SER A 470 -15.58 5.05 13.80
C SER A 470 -14.64 4.75 14.96
N ILE A 471 -13.41 4.33 14.63
CA ILE A 471 -12.44 3.86 15.62
C ILE A 471 -11.17 4.73 15.57
N PHE A 472 -10.75 5.22 16.73
CA PHE A 472 -9.57 6.05 16.93
C PHE A 472 -8.66 5.39 17.96
N GLY A 473 -7.48 4.90 17.55
CA GLY A 473 -6.43 4.40 18.46
C GLY A 473 -5.84 5.53 19.30
N GLU A 474 -5.58 6.65 18.64
CA GLU A 474 -4.94 7.85 19.18
C GLU A 474 -3.45 7.66 19.51
N GLY A 475 -3.07 7.14 20.67
CA GLY A 475 -1.73 7.33 21.20
C GLY A 475 -1.02 6.06 21.67
N GLY A 476 -0.62 5.15 20.80
CA GLY A 476 0.31 4.08 21.16
C GLY A 476 0.49 3.12 20.01
N ASP A 477 0.98 1.91 20.28
CA ASP A 477 1.01 0.87 19.23
C ASP A 477 -0.30 0.07 19.31
N ASP A 478 -1.29 0.47 18.51
CA ASP A 478 -2.67 -0.02 18.57
C ASP A 478 -2.94 -1.17 17.60
N SER A 479 -3.95 -1.98 17.92
CA SER A 479 -4.47 -3.05 17.07
C SER A 479 -5.95 -2.80 16.79
N ILE A 480 -6.26 -2.34 15.58
CA ILE A 480 -7.60 -1.88 15.20
C ILE A 480 -8.21 -2.84 14.17
N SER A 481 -9.47 -3.22 14.40
CA SER A 481 -10.28 -4.02 13.47
C SER A 481 -11.66 -3.38 13.29
N GLY A 482 -12.00 -2.97 12.06
CA GLY A 482 -13.33 -2.46 11.72
C GLY A 482 -14.39 -3.56 11.77
N GLY A 483 -14.31 -4.52 10.85
CA GLY A 483 -15.20 -5.68 10.81
C GLY A 483 -16.09 -5.66 9.57
N ASP A 484 -17.36 -6.04 9.70
CA ASP A 484 -18.37 -5.93 8.64
C ASP A 484 -18.94 -4.50 8.63
N GLY A 485 -18.70 -3.69 7.61
CA GLY A 485 -19.10 -2.29 7.66
C GLY A 485 -18.41 -1.41 6.64
N SER A 486 -18.86 -0.18 6.49
CA SER A 486 -18.03 0.88 5.91
C SER A 486 -17.40 1.68 7.05
N ASP A 487 -16.20 1.28 7.45
CA ASP A 487 -15.58 1.75 8.68
C ASP A 487 -14.62 2.92 8.46
N SER A 488 -14.41 3.72 9.50
CA SER A 488 -13.41 4.79 9.57
C SER A 488 -12.43 4.51 10.70
N LEU A 489 -11.23 4.09 10.35
CA LEU A 489 -10.20 3.64 11.27
C LEU A 489 -9.00 4.59 11.24
N VAL A 490 -8.60 5.09 12.40
CA VAL A 490 -7.45 6.00 12.55
C VAL A 490 -6.56 5.46 13.64
N GLY A 491 -5.31 5.09 13.30
CA GLY A 491 -4.28 4.65 14.23
C GLY A 491 -3.88 5.77 15.17
N GLY A 492 -3.23 6.81 14.65
CA GLY A 492 -2.86 7.99 15.41
C GLY A 492 -1.35 8.14 15.48
N SER A 493 -0.75 8.05 16.65
CA SER A 493 0.71 8.07 16.81
C SER A 493 1.19 6.77 17.44
N GLY A 494 2.19 6.15 16.84
CA GLY A 494 2.74 4.86 17.27
C GLY A 494 2.73 3.89 16.10
N SER A 495 3.18 2.65 16.30
CA SER A 495 3.23 1.68 15.20
C SER A 495 1.99 0.79 15.22
N ASP A 496 0.98 1.19 14.47
CA ASP A 496 -0.35 0.61 14.52
C ASP A 496 -0.52 -0.57 13.57
N THR A 497 -1.45 -1.46 13.90
CA THR A 497 -1.91 -2.54 13.02
C THR A 497 -3.40 -2.36 12.75
N ILE A 498 -3.76 -2.12 11.49
CA ILE A 498 -5.12 -1.76 11.09
C ILE A 498 -5.67 -2.80 10.10
N LEU A 499 -6.86 -3.32 10.41
CA LEU A 499 -7.64 -4.22 9.56
C LEU A 499 -9.02 -3.59 9.31
N GLY A 500 -9.31 -3.21 8.06
CA GLY A 500 -10.62 -2.70 7.65
C GLY A 500 -11.72 -3.73 7.88
N GLY A 501 -11.55 -4.92 7.29
CA GLY A 501 -12.52 -6.00 7.36
C GLY A 501 -13.27 -6.13 6.04
N ALA A 502 -14.59 -6.16 6.06
CA ALA A 502 -15.44 -6.30 4.89
C ALA A 502 -16.33 -5.07 4.70
N GLY A 503 -16.09 -4.32 3.64
CA GLY A 503 -17.01 -3.30 3.15
C GLY A 503 -16.28 -2.24 2.37
N ASN A 504 -16.45 -0.96 2.67
CA ASN A 504 -15.63 0.07 2.01
C ASN A 504 -15.08 0.95 3.11
N ASP A 505 -13.81 0.76 3.43
CA ASP A 505 -13.22 1.29 4.65
C ASP A 505 -12.30 2.47 4.33
N PHE A 506 -12.23 3.40 5.28
CA PHE A 506 -11.23 4.45 5.32
C PHE A 506 -10.25 4.16 6.44
N MET A 507 -8.97 4.00 6.12
CA MET A 507 -7.92 3.70 7.08
C MET A 507 -6.82 4.75 7.02
N SER A 508 -6.40 5.25 8.18
CA SER A 508 -5.27 6.16 8.33
C SER A 508 -4.33 5.62 9.40
N GLY A 509 -3.05 5.45 9.08
CA GLY A 509 -2.01 5.05 10.03
C GLY A 509 -1.68 6.19 10.99
N GLY A 510 -1.16 7.29 10.45
CA GLY A 510 -0.91 8.53 11.15
C GLY A 510 0.59 8.86 11.22
N ASP A 511 1.13 8.95 12.43
CA ASP A 511 2.56 9.15 12.68
C ASP A 511 3.21 7.80 13.01
N ASP A 512 4.45 7.58 12.55
CA ASP A 512 5.26 6.36 12.73
C ASP A 512 5.00 5.26 11.70
N SER A 513 5.31 3.99 12.00
CA SER A 513 5.36 2.91 11.00
C SER A 513 4.20 1.94 11.20
N ASP A 514 3.24 2.02 10.30
CA ASP A 514 1.96 1.32 10.42
C ASP A 514 1.86 0.10 9.51
N VAL A 515 1.00 -0.84 9.89
CA VAL A 515 0.74 -2.08 9.14
C VAL A 515 -0.74 -2.20 8.83
N PHE A 516 -1.08 -2.19 7.55
CA PHE A 516 -2.42 -2.45 7.05
C PHE A 516 -2.52 -3.90 6.57
N VAL A 517 -3.49 -4.64 7.10
CA VAL A 517 -3.75 -6.03 6.74
C VAL A 517 -4.99 -6.11 5.87
N ILE A 518 -4.87 -6.70 4.68
CA ILE A 518 -5.99 -6.86 3.74
C ILE A 518 -6.44 -8.31 3.70
N GLU A 519 -7.69 -8.56 4.07
CA GLU A 519 -8.34 -9.88 4.08
C GLU A 519 -9.35 -10.06 2.94
N ASP A 520 -9.78 -11.29 2.68
CA ASP A 520 -10.78 -11.56 1.65
C ASP A 520 -12.11 -10.84 1.94
N GLY A 521 -12.70 -10.22 0.92
CA GLY A 521 -14.01 -9.57 1.05
C GLY A 521 -13.98 -8.09 1.40
N PHE A 522 -12.78 -7.48 1.47
CA PHE A 522 -12.52 -6.08 1.80
C PHE A 522 -13.21 -4.99 0.97
N GLY A 523 -13.89 -5.33 -0.13
CA GLY A 523 -14.60 -4.34 -0.96
C GLY A 523 -13.72 -3.19 -1.49
N THR A 524 -14.09 -1.93 -1.27
CA THR A 524 -13.39 -0.75 -1.86
C THR A 524 -12.82 0.16 -0.77
N ASP A 525 -11.54 0.00 -0.48
CA ASP A 525 -10.89 0.68 0.63
C ASP A 525 -10.01 1.84 0.19
N THR A 526 -9.86 2.81 1.09
CA THR A 526 -8.91 3.92 0.98
C THR A 526 -7.94 3.88 2.15
N ILE A 527 -6.64 3.89 1.87
CA ILE A 527 -5.58 3.82 2.88
C ILE A 527 -4.65 5.02 2.75
N ALA A 528 -4.37 5.68 3.87
CA ALA A 528 -3.27 6.62 4.02
C ALA A 528 -2.32 6.12 5.11
N GLY A 529 -1.04 5.95 4.82
CA GLY A 529 -0.06 5.59 5.85
C GLY A 529 0.20 6.80 6.74
N GLY A 530 0.75 7.86 6.15
CA GLY A 530 1.00 9.13 6.82
C GLY A 530 2.45 9.54 6.62
N GLU A 531 2.87 10.65 7.22
CA GLU A 531 4.22 11.21 7.00
C GLU A 531 4.88 11.66 8.32
N GLY A 532 4.24 11.34 9.44
CA GLY A 532 4.73 11.67 10.77
C GLY A 532 5.71 10.63 11.30
N GLY A 533 6.51 11.01 12.30
CA GLY A 533 7.35 10.02 13.00
C GLY A 533 8.38 9.26 12.14
N VAL A 534 8.51 7.96 12.40
CA VAL A 534 9.26 6.97 11.59
C VAL A 534 8.38 6.49 10.44
N ASP A 535 8.46 7.19 9.33
CA ASP A 535 7.73 6.95 8.08
C ASP A 535 8.21 5.67 7.34
N SER A 536 7.51 4.55 7.55
CA SER A 536 7.80 3.25 6.91
C SER A 536 6.59 2.30 6.97
N ASP A 537 5.51 2.69 6.33
CA ASP A 537 4.22 2.00 6.31
C ASP A 537 4.21 0.79 5.38
N LEU A 538 3.44 -0.21 5.79
CA LEU A 538 3.34 -1.51 5.13
C LEU A 538 1.88 -1.87 4.86
N ILE A 539 1.53 -2.15 3.60
CA ILE A 539 0.31 -2.91 3.28
C ILE A 539 0.69 -4.37 3.01
N THR A 540 0.01 -5.32 3.66
CA THR A 540 0.15 -6.76 3.40
C THR A 540 -1.14 -7.39 2.87
N PHE A 541 -1.02 -8.11 1.74
CA PHE A 541 -2.09 -8.86 1.09
C PHE A 541 -1.96 -10.38 1.31
N ASN A 542 -1.07 -10.83 2.19
CA ASN A 542 -0.78 -12.25 2.44
C ASN A 542 -2.01 -13.08 2.86
N ALA A 543 -3.05 -12.43 3.41
CA ALA A 543 -4.27 -13.10 3.83
C ALA A 543 -5.26 -13.36 2.68
N LEU A 544 -5.04 -12.79 1.49
CA LEU A 544 -5.90 -12.99 0.33
C LEU A 544 -5.76 -14.40 -0.25
N THR A 545 -6.86 -14.91 -0.80
CA THR A 545 -6.90 -16.25 -1.43
C THR A 545 -6.81 -16.22 -2.96
N SER A 546 -6.45 -15.08 -3.54
CA SER A 546 -6.22 -14.91 -4.98
C SER A 546 -5.23 -13.78 -5.26
N GLY A 547 -4.56 -13.85 -6.42
CA GLY A 547 -3.59 -12.83 -6.84
C GLY A 547 -4.19 -11.44 -7.06
N VAL A 548 -3.32 -10.44 -6.94
CA VAL A 548 -3.58 -9.01 -6.99
C VAL A 548 -3.00 -8.39 -8.27
N THR A 549 -3.72 -7.41 -8.82
CA THR A 549 -3.20 -6.50 -9.85
C THR A 549 -2.93 -5.15 -9.20
N LEU A 550 -1.65 -4.75 -9.15
CA LEU A 550 -1.15 -3.52 -8.55
C LEU A 550 -0.67 -2.54 -9.63
N THR A 551 -1.08 -1.28 -9.54
CA THR A 551 -0.60 -0.19 -10.39
C THR A 551 -0.16 0.99 -9.53
N TYR A 552 1.12 1.36 -9.62
CA TYR A 552 1.63 2.55 -8.93
C TYR A 552 1.25 3.84 -9.68
N LEU A 553 0.73 4.82 -8.95
CA LEU A 553 0.34 6.15 -9.45
C LEU A 553 1.32 7.24 -8.99
N GLY A 554 2.12 6.97 -7.96
CA GLY A 554 3.22 7.77 -7.44
C GLY A 554 4.26 6.88 -6.73
N PRO A 555 5.32 7.46 -6.15
CA PRO A 555 6.32 6.70 -5.37
C PRO A 555 5.72 5.93 -4.20
N GLU A 556 4.83 6.57 -3.45
CA GLU A 556 4.14 6.01 -2.28
C GLU A 556 2.62 6.00 -2.50
N SER A 557 2.15 5.83 -3.74
CA SER A 557 0.71 5.77 -4.02
C SER A 557 0.37 4.89 -5.20
N GLY A 558 -0.81 4.29 -5.17
CA GLY A 558 -1.24 3.35 -6.18
C GLY A 558 -2.62 2.80 -5.94
N MET A 559 -2.97 1.81 -6.76
CA MET A 559 -4.22 1.08 -6.67
C MET A 559 -3.92 -0.42 -6.80
N ALA A 560 -4.38 -1.21 -5.82
CA ALA A 560 -4.34 -2.67 -5.85
C ALA A 560 -5.76 -3.20 -6.08
N THR A 561 -5.91 -4.28 -6.85
CA THR A 561 -7.21 -4.90 -7.13
C THR A 561 -7.17 -6.42 -7.01
N ALA A 562 -8.20 -6.99 -6.38
CA ALA A 562 -8.39 -8.44 -6.24
C ALA A 562 -9.83 -8.80 -6.62
N GLY A 563 -10.03 -9.26 -7.85
CA GLY A 563 -11.37 -9.56 -8.38
C GLY A 563 -12.24 -8.32 -8.56
N VAL A 564 -13.22 -8.13 -7.67
CA VAL A 564 -14.12 -6.94 -7.66
C VAL A 564 -13.74 -5.92 -6.59
N ASN A 565 -12.80 -6.26 -5.72
CA ASN A 565 -12.35 -5.44 -4.61
C ASN A 565 -11.12 -4.61 -5.01
N SER A 566 -10.93 -3.44 -4.40
CA SER A 566 -9.85 -2.51 -4.71
C SER A 566 -9.40 -1.70 -3.51
N VAL A 567 -8.09 -1.47 -3.38
CA VAL A 567 -7.49 -0.58 -2.38
C VAL A 567 -6.83 0.58 -3.13
N ASP A 568 -7.27 1.80 -2.87
CA ASP A 568 -6.55 3.02 -3.25
C ASP A 568 -5.66 3.45 -2.07
N PHE A 569 -4.35 3.61 -2.30
CA PHE A 569 -3.41 3.94 -1.21
C PHE A 569 -2.54 5.15 -1.53
N THR A 570 -2.17 5.87 -0.48
CA THR A 570 -1.23 7.01 -0.49
C THR A 570 -0.33 6.98 0.74
N GLU A 571 0.88 7.53 0.62
CA GLU A 571 1.85 7.61 1.72
C GLU A 571 2.14 6.20 2.27
N ILE A 572 2.47 5.24 1.38
CA ILE A 572 2.88 3.87 1.75
C ILE A 572 4.22 3.51 1.10
N GLU A 573 5.18 3.10 1.93
CA GLU A 573 6.56 2.84 1.51
C GLU A 573 6.75 1.42 1.01
N LYS A 574 6.02 0.44 1.58
CA LYS A 574 6.21 -0.99 1.27
C LYS A 574 4.91 -1.75 1.07
N LEU A 575 4.89 -2.61 0.06
CA LEU A 575 3.81 -3.58 -0.17
C LEU A 575 4.35 -5.01 -0.11
N VAL A 576 3.59 -5.90 0.51
CA VAL A 576 3.79 -7.36 0.47
C VAL A 576 2.53 -7.98 -0.15
N LEU A 577 2.67 -8.63 -1.30
CA LEU A 577 1.53 -9.17 -2.06
C LEU A 577 1.13 -10.58 -1.61
N THR A 578 0.74 -11.47 -2.53
CA THR A 578 0.08 -12.74 -2.20
C THR A 578 0.96 -13.95 -2.50
N ASP A 579 0.54 -15.13 -2.04
CA ASP A 579 1.18 -16.40 -2.46
C ASP A 579 0.66 -16.92 -3.82
N TYR A 580 0.02 -16.05 -4.62
CA TYR A 580 -0.54 -16.36 -5.94
C TYR A 580 0.03 -15.43 -7.00
N ALA A 581 -0.05 -15.86 -8.27
CA ALA A 581 0.41 -15.07 -9.40
C ALA A 581 -0.18 -13.65 -9.42
N ASP A 582 0.70 -12.69 -9.18
CA ASP A 582 0.43 -11.27 -9.08
C ASP A 582 0.87 -10.52 -10.35
N PHE A 583 0.24 -9.37 -10.60
CA PHE A 583 0.65 -8.47 -11.67
C PHE A 583 0.95 -7.09 -11.11
N VAL A 584 2.14 -6.58 -11.39
CA VAL A 584 2.58 -5.27 -10.89
C VAL A 584 3.00 -4.37 -12.04
N ASP A 585 2.47 -3.15 -12.06
CA ASP A 585 2.93 -2.05 -12.91
C ASP A 585 3.63 -0.98 -12.06
N ALA A 586 4.97 -1.05 -12.06
CA ALA A 586 5.89 -0.08 -11.46
C ALA A 586 6.73 0.64 -12.54
N THR A 587 6.14 0.87 -13.72
CA THR A 587 6.86 1.46 -14.87
C THR A 587 7.19 2.94 -14.72
N LEU A 588 6.51 3.66 -13.82
CA LEU A 588 6.67 5.12 -13.69
C LEU A 588 7.56 5.54 -12.51
N PHE A 589 7.66 4.70 -11.47
CA PHE A 589 8.30 5.03 -10.20
C PHE A 589 9.12 3.84 -9.68
N GLY A 590 10.14 4.16 -8.88
CA GLY A 590 10.86 3.17 -8.08
C GLY A 590 10.09 2.85 -6.81
N VAL A 591 10.11 1.59 -6.37
CA VAL A 591 9.23 1.07 -5.31
C VAL A 591 9.94 0.02 -4.46
N SER A 592 9.44 -0.21 -3.24
CA SER A 592 9.79 -1.34 -2.38
C SER A 592 8.65 -2.36 -2.35
N LEU A 593 8.95 -3.60 -2.70
CA LEU A 593 7.91 -4.61 -2.98
C LEU A 593 8.41 -6.04 -2.72
N GLU A 594 7.56 -6.83 -2.06
CA GLU A 594 7.68 -8.29 -2.00
C GLU A 594 6.44 -8.90 -2.64
N THR A 595 6.59 -9.68 -3.72
CA THR A 595 5.40 -10.26 -4.39
C THR A 595 4.94 -11.56 -3.75
N GLY A 596 5.83 -12.33 -3.11
CA GLY A 596 5.44 -13.47 -2.28
C GLY A 596 5.68 -14.80 -2.99
N ALA A 597 4.65 -15.55 -3.32
CA ALA A 597 4.78 -16.79 -4.07
C ALA A 597 3.86 -16.79 -5.30
N GLY A 598 4.07 -17.72 -6.22
CA GLY A 598 3.33 -17.75 -7.48
C GLY A 598 4.17 -17.20 -8.61
N ASP A 599 3.69 -17.36 -9.85
CA ASP A 599 4.43 -16.91 -11.03
C ASP A 599 4.06 -15.44 -11.30
N ASP A 600 4.85 -14.52 -10.77
CA ASP A 600 4.54 -13.09 -10.75
C ASP A 600 5.03 -12.38 -12.01
N THR A 601 4.33 -11.30 -12.39
CA THR A 601 4.76 -10.44 -13.51
C THR A 601 4.91 -8.99 -13.05
N ILE A 602 6.13 -8.47 -13.13
CA ILE A 602 6.47 -7.15 -12.60
C ILE A 602 7.02 -6.28 -13.74
N ASN A 603 6.29 -5.24 -14.12
CA ASN A 603 6.76 -4.26 -15.08
C ASN A 603 7.53 -3.14 -14.35
N VAL A 604 8.81 -2.99 -14.66
CA VAL A 604 9.68 -1.96 -14.09
C VAL A 604 10.05 -0.93 -15.15
N GLY A 605 10.32 0.29 -14.68
CA GLY A 605 10.70 1.42 -15.49
C GLY A 605 11.99 2.07 -15.01
N THR A 606 11.94 3.40 -14.89
CA THR A 606 13.03 4.18 -14.31
C THR A 606 12.75 4.49 -12.84
N GLY A 607 13.72 4.27 -11.96
CA GLY A 607 13.54 4.43 -10.51
C GLY A 607 14.55 3.65 -9.70
N LEU A 608 14.54 3.85 -8.37
CA LEU A 608 15.23 2.97 -7.42
C LEU A 608 14.27 1.88 -6.97
N TYR A 609 14.65 0.62 -7.19
CA TYR A 609 13.82 -0.53 -6.87
C TYR A 609 14.43 -1.31 -5.71
N ASP A 610 13.60 -1.77 -4.78
CA ASP A 610 13.93 -2.84 -3.82
C ASP A 610 12.84 -3.91 -3.95
N ILE A 611 13.04 -4.80 -4.93
CA ILE A 611 12.04 -5.80 -5.34
C ILE A 611 12.56 -7.19 -5.01
N ASN A 612 11.74 -7.98 -4.35
CA ASN A 612 11.90 -9.42 -4.21
C ASN A 612 10.67 -10.12 -4.80
N ALA A 613 10.87 -10.87 -5.89
CA ALA A 613 9.81 -11.60 -6.56
C ALA A 613 9.40 -12.90 -5.81
N GLY A 614 10.22 -13.35 -4.85
CA GLY A 614 9.82 -14.38 -3.90
C GLY A 614 9.97 -15.80 -4.44
N THR A 615 8.90 -16.60 -4.55
CA THR A 615 9.01 -17.99 -5.05
C THR A 615 8.04 -18.28 -6.18
N GLY A 616 8.52 -18.85 -7.29
CA GLY A 616 7.71 -19.09 -8.47
C GLY A 616 8.57 -18.91 -9.72
N ASP A 617 8.01 -19.10 -10.90
CA ASP A 617 8.73 -18.76 -12.13
C ASP A 617 8.39 -17.31 -12.52
N ASP A 618 9.13 -16.35 -11.96
CA ASP A 618 8.79 -14.93 -12.00
C ASP A 618 9.28 -14.24 -13.26
N ARG A 619 8.60 -13.17 -13.66
CA ARG A 619 8.92 -12.39 -14.86
C ARG A 619 9.01 -10.90 -14.58
N VAL A 620 10.23 -10.36 -14.66
CA VAL A 620 10.48 -8.92 -14.54
C VAL A 620 10.71 -8.29 -15.91
N ILE A 621 9.88 -7.31 -16.28
CA ILE A 621 9.86 -6.69 -17.61
C ILE A 621 10.30 -5.23 -17.55
N ARG A 622 11.38 -4.90 -18.25
CA ARG A 622 11.86 -3.51 -18.40
C ARG A 622 11.80 -3.04 -19.85
N ASN A 623 10.87 -2.12 -20.14
CA ASN A 623 10.69 -1.51 -21.46
C ASN A 623 11.25 -0.08 -21.58
N THR A 624 12.02 0.38 -20.59
CA THR A 624 12.58 1.73 -20.50
C THR A 624 14.11 1.72 -20.52
N ALA A 625 14.74 2.88 -20.78
CA ALA A 625 16.19 3.04 -20.67
C ALA A 625 16.63 3.19 -19.21
N THR A 626 17.78 2.64 -18.84
CA THR A 626 18.40 2.84 -17.51
C THR A 626 19.05 4.21 -17.35
N ASN A 627 19.17 4.71 -16.12
CA ASN A 627 19.91 5.94 -15.78
C ASN A 627 20.94 5.71 -14.65
N VAL A 628 21.93 6.61 -14.52
CA VAL A 628 23.00 6.54 -13.49
C VAL A 628 22.49 6.68 -12.05
N THR A 629 21.25 7.15 -11.86
CA THR A 629 20.63 7.30 -10.54
C THR A 629 20.12 5.98 -9.96
N GLU A 630 20.14 4.90 -10.75
CA GLU A 630 19.52 3.61 -10.41
C GLU A 630 20.51 2.59 -9.85
N ALA A 631 21.78 2.96 -9.67
CA ALA A 631 22.85 2.06 -9.20
C ALA A 631 22.62 1.50 -7.78
N GLY A 632 21.62 1.99 -7.04
CA GLY A 632 21.19 1.42 -5.75
C GLY A 632 20.03 0.44 -5.86
N SER A 633 19.50 0.18 -7.07
CA SER A 633 18.36 -0.72 -7.24
C SER A 633 18.78 -2.17 -7.02
N VAL A 634 17.92 -2.93 -6.37
CA VAL A 634 17.99 -4.38 -6.23
C VAL A 634 16.70 -4.95 -6.78
N ILE A 635 16.82 -5.82 -7.77
CA ILE A 635 15.73 -6.66 -8.26
C ILE A 635 16.19 -8.09 -8.09
N ASP A 636 15.47 -8.84 -7.27
CA ASP A 636 15.75 -10.23 -6.96
C ASP A 636 14.61 -11.10 -7.50
N GLY A 637 14.92 -12.06 -8.38
CA GLY A 637 13.97 -13.04 -8.89
C GLY A 637 13.54 -14.06 -7.82
N GLY A 638 14.34 -14.22 -6.76
CA GLY A 638 14.00 -15.11 -5.66
C GLY A 638 14.29 -16.58 -5.98
N ALA A 639 13.31 -17.45 -5.76
CA ALA A 639 13.45 -18.89 -5.90
C ALA A 639 12.50 -19.47 -6.93
N GLY A 640 13.05 -19.90 -8.06
CA GLY A 640 12.34 -20.65 -9.08
C GLY A 640 13.15 -20.63 -10.36
N THR A 641 12.49 -20.47 -11.51
CA THR A 641 13.15 -20.24 -12.79
C THR A 641 12.75 -18.89 -13.35
N ASP A 642 13.51 -17.86 -12.98
CA ASP A 642 13.09 -16.48 -13.11
C ASP A 642 13.58 -15.87 -14.42
N THR A 643 12.80 -14.96 -14.99
CA THR A 643 13.04 -14.38 -16.30
C THR A 643 13.14 -12.85 -16.25
N TYR A 644 14.31 -12.34 -16.62
CA TYR A 644 14.51 -10.92 -16.86
C TYR A 644 14.26 -10.57 -18.34
N VAL A 645 13.33 -9.66 -18.59
CA VAL A 645 12.90 -9.28 -19.94
C VAL A 645 13.34 -7.85 -20.22
N ALA A 646 14.21 -7.71 -21.22
CA ALA A 646 14.79 -6.45 -21.64
C ALA A 646 14.17 -6.00 -22.97
N GLY A 647 13.36 -4.95 -22.92
CA GLY A 647 12.65 -4.42 -24.09
C GLY A 647 13.35 -3.27 -24.82
N GLY A 648 12.76 -2.89 -25.95
CA GLY A 648 13.24 -1.94 -26.97
C GLY A 648 14.07 -0.72 -26.53
N ALA A 649 13.72 -0.09 -25.39
CA ALA A 649 14.36 1.13 -24.93
C ALA A 649 15.61 0.90 -24.06
N LEU A 650 15.88 -0.34 -23.63
CA LEU A 650 17.01 -0.64 -22.75
C LEU A 650 18.36 -0.37 -23.45
N GLY A 651 18.46 -0.56 -24.77
CA GLY A 651 19.67 -0.28 -25.56
C GLY A 651 20.85 -1.21 -25.27
N GLY A 652 22.08 -0.76 -25.57
CA GLY A 652 23.32 -1.56 -25.48
C GLY A 652 23.84 -1.83 -24.07
N ASN A 653 22.94 -2.14 -23.14
CA ASN A 653 23.26 -2.62 -21.81
C ASN A 653 23.83 -4.05 -21.86
N THR A 654 24.64 -4.39 -20.87
CA THR A 654 25.05 -5.75 -20.56
C THR A 654 24.22 -6.25 -19.39
N ILE A 655 23.52 -7.36 -19.60
CA ILE A 655 22.81 -8.11 -18.57
C ILE A 655 23.78 -9.22 -18.14
N ASN A 656 24.32 -9.13 -16.92
CA ASN A 656 25.36 -10.02 -16.45
C ASN A 656 24.87 -10.80 -15.22
N LEU A 657 24.41 -12.03 -15.44
CA LEU A 657 23.94 -12.95 -14.41
C LEU A 657 25.11 -13.48 -13.56
N GLU A 658 26.30 -13.68 -14.14
CA GLU A 658 27.51 -14.10 -13.40
C GLU A 658 27.86 -13.12 -12.26
N THR A 659 27.69 -11.83 -12.52
CA THR A 659 27.95 -10.77 -11.53
C THR A 659 26.69 -10.20 -10.88
N GLU A 660 25.52 -10.73 -11.22
CA GLU A 660 24.19 -10.28 -10.79
C GLU A 660 23.97 -8.77 -11.02
N LYS A 661 24.40 -8.25 -12.18
CA LYS A 661 24.42 -6.81 -12.47
C LYS A 661 23.83 -6.45 -13.82
N LEU A 662 23.16 -5.32 -13.83
CA LEU A 662 22.87 -4.58 -15.04
C LEU A 662 23.94 -3.51 -15.25
N GLU A 663 24.59 -3.50 -16.42
CA GLU A 663 25.70 -2.60 -16.69
C GLU A 663 25.53 -1.81 -18.00
N PHE A 664 25.90 -0.53 -17.98
CA PHE A 664 26.03 0.28 -19.20
C PHE A 664 27.44 0.85 -19.34
N GLN A 665 28.15 0.47 -20.41
CA GLN A 665 29.53 0.91 -20.66
C GLN A 665 30.47 0.66 -19.46
N GLY A 666 30.27 -0.47 -18.77
CA GLY A 666 31.06 -0.87 -17.59
C GLY A 666 30.74 -0.06 -16.32
N ASN A 667 29.60 0.62 -16.27
CA ASN A 667 29.10 1.26 -15.05
C ASN A 667 27.85 0.54 -14.56
N ASP A 668 27.78 0.35 -13.25
CA ASP A 668 26.67 -0.24 -12.52
C ASP A 668 25.34 0.52 -12.76
N ARG A 669 24.25 -0.22 -12.97
CA ARG A 669 22.87 0.27 -13.13
C ARG A 669 21.89 -0.42 -12.16
N GLY A 670 22.39 -1.18 -11.20
CA GLY A 670 21.59 -1.93 -10.25
C GLY A 670 21.90 -3.42 -10.31
N ASP A 671 21.53 -4.11 -9.24
CA ASP A 671 21.71 -5.54 -9.10
C ASP A 671 20.46 -6.28 -9.62
N ILE A 672 20.68 -7.35 -10.38
CA ILE A 672 19.67 -8.30 -10.88
C ILE A 672 20.06 -9.70 -10.41
N ARG A 673 19.50 -10.14 -9.29
CA ARG A 673 19.90 -11.37 -8.60
C ARG A 673 18.91 -12.50 -8.89
N ASN A 674 19.41 -13.74 -8.80
CA ASN A 674 18.59 -14.96 -8.95
C ASN A 674 17.69 -14.92 -10.19
N PHE A 675 18.29 -14.69 -11.36
CA PHE A 675 17.61 -14.86 -12.65
C PHE A 675 18.35 -15.92 -13.44
N GLU A 676 17.63 -16.94 -13.92
CA GLU A 676 18.17 -18.00 -14.77
C GLU A 676 17.96 -17.70 -16.27
N ASN A 677 16.92 -16.92 -16.58
CA ASN A 677 16.50 -16.67 -17.96
C ASN A 677 16.59 -15.19 -18.33
N VAL A 678 16.95 -14.93 -19.59
CA VAL A 678 16.94 -13.58 -20.17
C VAL A 678 16.21 -13.58 -21.49
N GLU A 679 15.27 -12.64 -21.66
CA GLU A 679 14.57 -12.40 -22.92
C GLU A 679 14.89 -10.99 -23.44
N LEU A 680 15.40 -10.91 -24.66
CA LEU A 680 15.65 -9.65 -25.36
C LEU A 680 14.52 -9.38 -26.34
N ASP A 681 13.69 -8.37 -26.10
CA ASP A 681 12.58 -7.99 -26.98
C ASP A 681 12.95 -6.78 -27.83
N ASN A 682 13.29 -7.06 -29.09
CA ASN A 682 13.62 -6.08 -30.14
C ASN A 682 14.75 -5.12 -29.74
N ILE A 683 15.86 -5.65 -29.20
CA ILE A 683 17.05 -4.88 -28.82
C ILE A 683 18.38 -5.55 -29.17
N ALA A 684 19.38 -4.71 -29.46
CA ALA A 684 20.78 -5.09 -29.42
C ALA A 684 21.31 -4.94 -27.98
N ALA A 685 21.65 -6.06 -27.35
CA ALA A 685 22.20 -6.15 -25.99
C ALA A 685 23.27 -7.25 -25.88
N SER A 686 24.06 -7.17 -24.82
CA SER A 686 24.98 -8.24 -24.42
C SER A 686 24.41 -8.98 -23.23
N VAL A 687 24.45 -10.32 -23.25
CA VAL A 687 24.06 -11.16 -22.12
C VAL A 687 25.23 -12.05 -21.73
N VAL A 688 25.49 -12.14 -20.43
CA VAL A 688 26.44 -13.08 -19.85
C VAL A 688 25.68 -13.88 -18.81
N GLY A 689 25.47 -15.17 -19.07
CA GLY A 689 24.92 -16.11 -18.12
C GLY A 689 25.91 -16.46 -17.01
N ASP A 690 25.45 -17.24 -16.04
CA ASP A 690 26.17 -17.53 -14.81
C ASP A 690 26.80 -18.93 -14.83
N SER A 691 26.74 -19.69 -13.73
CA SER A 691 27.24 -21.07 -13.68
C SER A 691 26.14 -22.13 -13.65
N GLY A 692 24.87 -21.70 -13.71
CA GLY A 692 23.69 -22.54 -13.79
C GLY A 692 23.23 -22.74 -15.24
N ASP A 693 22.22 -23.58 -15.44
CA ASP A 693 21.64 -23.81 -16.77
C ASP A 693 20.78 -22.58 -17.15
N ASN A 694 21.26 -21.72 -18.05
CA ASN A 694 20.58 -20.49 -18.43
C ASN A 694 19.75 -20.65 -19.71
N LYS A 695 18.64 -19.90 -19.81
CA LYS A 695 17.88 -19.75 -21.07
C LYS A 695 17.92 -18.32 -21.55
N ILE A 696 18.57 -18.09 -22.69
CA ILE A 696 18.70 -16.77 -23.31
C ILE A 696 17.93 -16.79 -24.63
N THR A 697 16.98 -15.87 -24.82
CA THR A 697 16.18 -15.78 -26.05
C THR A 697 16.14 -14.35 -26.54
N ALA A 698 16.51 -14.12 -27.80
CA ALA A 698 16.41 -12.84 -28.46
C ALA A 698 15.31 -12.83 -29.53
N ILE A 699 14.60 -11.71 -29.62
CA ILE A 699 13.51 -11.48 -30.56
C ILE A 699 13.83 -10.20 -31.35
N GLY A 700 13.86 -10.28 -32.67
CA GLY A 700 14.14 -9.14 -33.55
C GLY A 700 15.28 -9.42 -34.53
N ASP A 701 15.71 -8.40 -35.26
CA ASP A 701 16.78 -8.49 -36.28
C ASP A 701 18.03 -7.69 -35.83
N PHE A 702 18.46 -7.85 -34.57
CA PHE A 702 19.53 -7.06 -33.95
C PHE A 702 20.77 -7.90 -33.68
N ASP A 703 21.96 -7.37 -33.99
CA ASP A 703 23.22 -8.04 -33.65
C ASP A 703 23.42 -8.08 -32.12
N ASN A 704 23.47 -9.28 -31.54
CA ASN A 704 23.61 -9.56 -30.12
C ASN A 704 24.96 -10.23 -29.77
N ASN A 705 25.37 -10.09 -28.50
CA ASN A 705 26.52 -10.80 -27.95
C ASN A 705 26.09 -11.62 -26.72
N LEU A 706 25.93 -12.92 -26.90
CA LEU A 706 25.30 -13.82 -25.93
C LEU A 706 26.33 -14.84 -25.47
N ALA A 707 26.51 -14.97 -24.15
CA ALA A 707 27.34 -16.00 -23.54
C ALA A 707 26.51 -16.75 -22.50
N GLY A 708 26.47 -18.08 -22.57
CA GLY A 708 25.77 -18.95 -21.62
C GLY A 708 26.50 -19.05 -20.28
N GLY A 709 27.83 -19.18 -20.31
CA GLY A 709 28.65 -19.18 -19.10
C GLY A 709 29.06 -20.61 -18.75
N GLY A 710 28.63 -21.14 -17.61
CA GLY A 710 28.71 -22.57 -17.33
C GLY A 710 27.34 -23.11 -17.00
N GLY A 711 27.10 -24.40 -17.19
CA GLY A 711 25.75 -24.96 -17.19
C GLY A 711 25.45 -25.60 -18.54
N ASN A 712 24.26 -26.19 -18.71
CA ASN A 712 23.76 -26.65 -20.00
C ASN A 712 22.78 -25.60 -20.52
N ASP A 713 23.29 -24.66 -21.31
CA ASP A 713 22.56 -23.47 -21.67
C ASP A 713 21.69 -23.67 -22.92
N LEU A 714 20.57 -22.96 -22.99
CA LEU A 714 19.74 -22.85 -24.19
C LEU A 714 19.76 -21.41 -24.68
N ILE A 715 20.43 -21.17 -25.82
CA ILE A 715 20.52 -19.84 -26.42
C ILE A 715 19.83 -19.84 -27.79
N ASP A 716 18.85 -18.97 -27.94
CA ASP A 716 18.23 -18.60 -29.22
C ASP A 716 18.54 -17.14 -29.52
N ALA A 717 19.44 -16.90 -30.47
CA ALA A 717 19.91 -15.55 -30.80
C ALA A 717 18.96 -14.78 -31.73
N GLY A 718 17.88 -15.40 -32.22
CA GLY A 718 16.82 -14.70 -32.93
C GLY A 718 17.22 -14.31 -34.35
N GLY A 719 17.41 -13.03 -34.62
CA GLY A 719 17.88 -12.55 -35.92
C GLY A 719 18.83 -11.39 -35.74
N GLY A 720 19.73 -11.18 -36.69
CA GLY A 720 20.91 -10.36 -36.48
C GLY A 720 22.15 -11.07 -37.00
N ASN A 721 23.32 -10.46 -36.86
CA ASN A 721 24.59 -11.18 -36.99
C ASN A 721 25.14 -11.36 -35.58
N ASP A 722 24.82 -12.49 -34.98
CA ASP A 722 24.98 -12.70 -33.55
C ASP A 722 26.33 -13.33 -33.22
N SER A 723 26.83 -13.04 -32.03
CA SER A 723 28.00 -13.69 -31.45
C SER A 723 27.55 -14.49 -30.24
N VAL A 724 27.52 -15.81 -30.38
CA VAL A 724 26.98 -16.74 -29.38
C VAL A 724 28.08 -17.67 -28.88
N SER A 725 28.24 -17.73 -27.55
CA SER A 725 29.12 -18.69 -26.87
C SER A 725 28.30 -19.50 -25.87
N GLY A 726 28.37 -20.83 -25.92
CA GLY A 726 27.78 -21.71 -24.91
C GLY A 726 28.56 -21.60 -23.61
N GLY A 727 29.80 -22.09 -23.63
CA GLY A 727 30.73 -21.91 -22.53
C GLY A 727 31.14 -23.24 -21.93
N ALA A 728 30.69 -23.61 -20.74
CA ALA A 728 31.06 -24.87 -20.11
C ALA A 728 29.83 -25.71 -19.73
N GLY A 729 29.65 -26.87 -20.38
CA GLY A 729 28.54 -27.79 -20.19
C GLY A 729 27.97 -28.14 -21.56
N ASN A 730 26.82 -28.82 -21.61
CA ASN A 730 26.27 -29.32 -22.88
C ASN A 730 25.23 -28.35 -23.42
N ASP A 731 25.66 -27.40 -24.24
CA ASP A 731 24.86 -26.25 -24.63
C ASP A 731 24.04 -26.51 -25.89
N THR A 732 22.92 -25.80 -26.05
CA THR A 732 22.13 -25.78 -27.28
C THR A 732 22.06 -24.35 -27.81
N LEU A 733 22.75 -24.11 -28.93
CA LEU A 733 22.86 -22.79 -29.56
C LEU A 733 22.11 -22.78 -30.90
N LEU A 734 21.20 -21.81 -31.03
CA LEU A 734 20.46 -21.49 -32.25
C LEU A 734 20.87 -20.07 -32.68
N GLY A 735 21.50 -19.95 -33.85
CA GLY A 735 21.93 -18.65 -34.43
C GLY A 735 20.72 -17.85 -34.90
N GLY A 736 19.89 -18.46 -35.75
CA GLY A 736 18.65 -17.86 -36.18
C GLY A 736 18.80 -17.21 -37.56
N ALA A 737 18.41 -15.95 -37.74
CA ALA A 737 18.45 -15.30 -39.04
C ALA A 737 19.59 -14.28 -39.15
N GLY A 738 20.56 -14.52 -40.03
CA GLY A 738 21.64 -13.62 -40.37
C GLY A 738 22.98 -14.35 -40.37
N ASN A 739 24.11 -13.67 -40.20
CA ASN A 739 25.42 -14.36 -40.29
C ASN A 739 26.01 -14.45 -38.89
N ASP A 740 25.78 -15.58 -38.24
CA ASP A 740 26.05 -15.74 -36.83
C ASP A 740 27.42 -16.37 -36.59
N THR A 741 27.97 -16.17 -35.40
CA THR A 741 29.18 -16.85 -34.91
C THR A 741 28.81 -17.67 -33.69
N LEU A 742 28.92 -18.99 -33.78
CA LEU A 742 28.53 -19.92 -32.73
C LEU A 742 29.76 -20.68 -32.22
N ASP A 743 30.08 -20.54 -30.94
CA ASP A 743 31.10 -21.31 -30.23
C ASP A 743 30.43 -22.12 -29.11
N GLY A 744 30.43 -23.46 -29.23
CA GLY A 744 29.87 -24.32 -28.16
C GLY A 744 30.67 -24.21 -26.86
N GLY A 745 31.97 -23.97 -26.96
CA GLY A 745 32.86 -23.98 -25.80
C GLY A 745 33.29 -25.40 -25.43
N ALA A 746 33.02 -25.80 -24.18
CA ALA A 746 33.48 -27.04 -23.59
C ALA A 746 32.32 -27.87 -23.06
N GLY A 747 32.01 -28.96 -23.74
CA GLY A 747 31.06 -29.98 -23.30
C GLY A 747 30.57 -30.73 -24.52
N ASP A 748 29.40 -31.35 -24.50
CA ASP A 748 28.87 -32.01 -25.69
C ASP A 748 27.75 -31.12 -26.28
N ASP A 749 28.11 -30.21 -27.18
CA ASP A 749 27.24 -29.10 -27.59
C ASP A 749 26.39 -29.40 -28.84
N LEU A 750 25.25 -28.72 -28.96
CA LEU A 750 24.35 -28.74 -30.11
C LEU A 750 24.27 -27.37 -30.77
N LEU A 751 24.81 -27.24 -31.98
CA LEU A 751 24.94 -25.96 -32.69
C LEU A 751 24.09 -25.96 -33.96
N THR A 752 23.31 -24.90 -34.17
CA THR A 752 22.44 -24.76 -35.35
C THR A 752 22.47 -23.32 -35.84
N GLY A 753 23.01 -23.09 -37.03
CA GLY A 753 23.11 -21.76 -37.64
C GLY A 753 21.75 -21.18 -38.03
N ASN A 754 20.91 -21.98 -38.68
CA ASN A 754 19.67 -21.55 -39.34
C ASN A 754 19.94 -20.63 -40.55
N ASP A 755 19.12 -19.60 -40.78
CA ASP A 755 19.11 -18.85 -42.03
C ASP A 755 20.32 -17.90 -42.12
N GLY A 756 21.25 -18.16 -43.02
CA GLY A 756 22.27 -17.19 -43.40
C GLY A 756 23.60 -17.85 -43.73
N ASN A 757 24.71 -17.23 -43.30
CA ASN A 757 26.04 -17.76 -43.54
C ASN A 757 26.84 -17.72 -42.25
N ASP A 758 26.82 -18.83 -41.53
CA ASP A 758 27.24 -18.87 -40.13
C ASP A 758 28.68 -19.34 -39.96
N VAL A 759 29.31 -18.94 -38.87
CA VAL A 759 30.67 -19.32 -38.48
C VAL A 759 30.61 -20.17 -37.22
N PHE A 760 30.95 -21.45 -37.34
CA PHE A 760 31.07 -22.34 -36.19
C PHE A 760 32.53 -22.39 -35.70
N ILE A 761 32.71 -22.32 -34.38
CA ILE A 761 34.00 -22.43 -33.70
C ILE A 761 33.99 -23.72 -32.87
N TYR A 762 35.01 -24.56 -33.06
CA TYR A 762 35.20 -25.77 -32.26
C TYR A 762 36.25 -25.51 -31.17
N SER A 763 35.82 -25.59 -29.92
CA SER A 763 36.62 -25.22 -28.74
C SER A 763 36.91 -26.38 -27.77
N GLY A 764 36.35 -27.56 -28.01
CA GLY A 764 36.50 -28.75 -27.15
C GLY A 764 35.31 -29.67 -27.36
N GLY A 765 35.16 -30.73 -26.55
CA GLY A 765 33.86 -31.39 -26.50
C GLY A 765 33.49 -32.40 -27.58
N ASN A 766 32.33 -33.06 -27.46
CA ASN A 766 31.74 -33.89 -28.53
C ASN A 766 30.55 -33.19 -29.19
N ASP A 767 30.85 -32.21 -30.04
CA ASP A 767 29.83 -31.29 -30.53
C ASP A 767 29.11 -31.85 -31.76
N THR A 768 27.85 -31.43 -31.92
CA THR A 768 27.03 -31.72 -33.09
C THR A 768 26.54 -30.42 -33.72
N ILE A 769 26.98 -30.16 -34.94
CA ILE A 769 26.43 -29.10 -35.79
C ILE A 769 25.27 -29.70 -36.60
N THR A 770 24.06 -29.15 -36.46
CA THR A 770 22.87 -29.70 -37.12
C THR A 770 22.47 -29.04 -38.42
N ASP A 771 22.95 -27.82 -38.65
CA ASP A 771 22.70 -27.07 -39.87
C ASP A 771 24.01 -26.61 -40.51
N MET A 772 24.12 -26.86 -41.80
CA MET A 772 25.22 -26.46 -42.66
C MET A 772 24.60 -26.10 -44.00
N ASN A 773 24.22 -24.84 -44.12
CA ASN A 773 23.62 -24.27 -45.31
C ASN A 773 24.66 -24.06 -46.41
N PHE A 774 24.26 -24.52 -47.60
CA PHE A 774 25.09 -24.52 -48.80
C PHE A 774 24.40 -23.73 -49.91
N GLY A 775 25.06 -22.69 -50.42
CA GLY A 775 24.65 -21.97 -51.61
C GLY A 775 23.58 -20.90 -51.41
N SER A 776 23.45 -20.37 -50.18
CA SER A 776 22.53 -19.28 -49.81
C SER A 776 22.75 -18.03 -50.67
N SER A 777 24.01 -17.74 -51.05
CA SER A 777 24.34 -16.68 -52.02
C SER A 777 25.59 -16.96 -52.87
N GLY A 778 25.60 -18.09 -53.60
CA GLY A 778 26.66 -18.39 -54.59
C GLY A 778 26.85 -19.90 -54.83
N PRO A 779 27.65 -20.30 -55.82
CA PRO A 779 28.09 -21.68 -55.95
C PRO A 779 29.03 -22.08 -54.80
N LEU A 780 28.94 -23.31 -54.33
CA LEU A 780 30.02 -23.92 -53.53
C LEU A 780 31.36 -23.80 -54.30
N ASP A 781 32.44 -23.50 -53.58
CA ASP A 781 33.79 -23.27 -54.14
C ASP A 781 33.95 -22.02 -55.04
N ASP A 782 33.18 -20.95 -54.81
CA ASP A 782 33.40 -19.65 -55.48
C ASP A 782 34.45 -18.76 -54.80
N GLY A 783 34.92 -19.17 -53.62
CA GLY A 783 35.99 -18.54 -52.84
C GLY A 783 35.57 -17.32 -52.04
N ILE A 784 34.27 -17.16 -51.83
CA ILE A 784 33.69 -16.21 -50.88
C ILE A 784 33.42 -16.99 -49.59
N THR A 785 34.05 -16.62 -48.49
CA THR A 785 33.87 -17.31 -47.18
C THR A 785 32.73 -16.73 -46.36
N THR A 786 31.91 -15.88 -46.97
CA THR A 786 30.84 -15.10 -46.32
C THR A 786 29.48 -15.36 -46.98
N ASN A 787 29.37 -16.41 -47.81
CA ASN A 787 28.15 -16.73 -48.57
C ASN A 787 27.71 -18.20 -48.41
N ASN A 788 28.35 -18.91 -47.49
CA ASN A 788 28.02 -20.24 -47.01
C ASN A 788 28.46 -20.35 -45.55
N ASP A 789 27.94 -21.36 -44.84
CA ASP A 789 28.39 -21.68 -43.49
C ASP A 789 29.84 -22.18 -43.48
N PHE A 790 30.56 -21.87 -42.41
CA PHE A 790 32.00 -22.02 -42.32
C PHE A 790 32.47 -22.52 -40.95
N ILE A 791 33.47 -23.41 -40.97
CA ILE A 791 34.23 -23.84 -39.79
C ILE A 791 35.71 -24.04 -40.14
N ASP A 792 36.63 -23.46 -39.36
CA ASP A 792 38.08 -23.61 -39.59
C ASP A 792 38.65 -24.86 -38.89
N LEU A 793 38.89 -25.91 -39.69
CA LEU A 793 39.50 -27.16 -39.24
C LEU A 793 40.98 -27.31 -39.64
N SER A 794 41.62 -26.23 -40.10
CA SER A 794 43.00 -26.25 -40.63
C SER A 794 44.05 -26.56 -39.54
N GLY A 795 43.73 -26.30 -38.28
CA GLY A 795 44.52 -26.69 -37.10
C GLY A 795 44.58 -28.21 -36.89
N TYR A 796 43.54 -28.93 -37.32
CA TYR A 796 43.37 -30.37 -37.10
C TYR A 796 43.76 -31.22 -38.32
N TYR A 797 43.54 -30.70 -39.53
CA TYR A 797 43.81 -31.44 -40.78
C TYR A 797 44.75 -30.68 -41.72
N THR A 798 45.58 -31.40 -42.47
CA THR A 798 46.50 -30.79 -43.47
C THR A 798 45.89 -30.74 -44.86
N LYS A 799 45.05 -31.72 -45.19
CA LYS A 799 44.46 -31.90 -46.50
C LYS A 799 42.99 -32.24 -46.33
N ILE A 800 42.17 -31.83 -47.30
CA ILE A 800 40.76 -32.21 -47.33
C ILE A 800 40.57 -33.73 -47.34
N PHE A 801 41.46 -34.48 -47.99
CA PHE A 801 41.36 -35.94 -48.06
C PHE A 801 41.57 -36.61 -46.70
N ASP A 802 42.38 -35.99 -45.84
CA ASP A 802 42.65 -36.48 -44.49
C ASP A 802 41.37 -36.31 -43.64
N LEU A 803 40.72 -35.14 -43.73
CA LEU A 803 39.44 -34.85 -43.08
C LEU A 803 38.32 -35.76 -43.59
N ARG A 804 38.14 -35.88 -44.91
CA ARG A 804 37.10 -36.74 -45.50
C ARG A 804 37.29 -38.21 -45.16
N ALA A 805 38.54 -38.68 -45.07
CA ALA A 805 38.83 -40.07 -44.72
C ALA A 805 38.56 -40.36 -43.24
N ASP A 806 38.79 -39.39 -42.35
CA ASP A 806 38.38 -39.44 -40.96
C ASP A 806 36.85 -39.54 -40.89
N TYR A 807 36.12 -38.53 -41.37
CA TYR A 807 34.66 -38.53 -41.30
C TYR A 807 33.98 -39.75 -41.96
N ALA A 808 34.55 -40.32 -43.03
CA ALA A 808 33.95 -41.47 -43.71
C ALA A 808 33.99 -42.79 -42.93
N ASP A 809 34.76 -42.89 -41.84
CA ASP A 809 34.88 -44.15 -41.10
C ASP A 809 33.69 -44.40 -40.15
N ASN A 810 33.21 -43.35 -39.47
CA ASN A 810 32.17 -43.41 -38.45
C ASN A 810 31.22 -42.19 -38.44
N ASN A 811 31.35 -41.26 -39.41
CA ASN A 811 30.62 -39.99 -39.50
C ASN A 811 30.92 -38.99 -38.36
N VAL A 812 32.12 -39.04 -37.81
CA VAL A 812 32.63 -38.16 -36.75
C VAL A 812 34.06 -37.74 -37.09
N LEU A 813 34.41 -36.49 -36.80
CA LEU A 813 35.79 -36.01 -36.85
C LEU A 813 36.40 -36.16 -35.45
N ASP A 814 37.26 -37.16 -35.27
CA ASP A 814 37.90 -37.50 -33.99
C ASP A 814 39.37 -37.93 -34.15
N GLN A 815 39.91 -37.86 -35.37
CA GLN A 815 41.23 -38.34 -35.76
C GLN A 815 41.43 -39.85 -35.48
N SER A 816 40.37 -40.67 -35.51
CA SER A 816 40.47 -42.11 -35.22
C SER A 816 41.05 -42.93 -36.38
N ASN A 817 41.15 -42.38 -37.59
CA ASN A 817 41.61 -43.11 -38.79
C ASN A 817 43.15 -43.10 -39.02
N PHE A 818 43.95 -43.41 -37.99
CA PHE A 818 45.42 -43.48 -38.08
C PHE A 818 45.98 -44.50 -39.09
N SER A 819 45.12 -45.40 -39.59
CA SER A 819 45.52 -46.41 -40.56
C SER A 819 45.70 -45.84 -41.98
N THR A 820 45.04 -44.72 -42.28
CA THR A 820 45.04 -44.10 -43.62
C THR A 820 45.42 -42.62 -43.62
N VAL A 821 45.40 -41.96 -42.46
CA VAL A 821 45.65 -40.52 -42.32
C VAL A 821 46.87 -40.26 -41.43
N ASP A 822 47.67 -39.24 -41.77
CA ASP A 822 48.81 -38.77 -40.96
C ASP A 822 48.49 -37.42 -40.30
N TYR A 823 48.26 -37.45 -38.98
CA TYR A 823 47.95 -36.27 -38.16
C TYR A 823 49.21 -35.65 -37.52
N THR A 824 50.42 -36.06 -37.90
CA THR A 824 51.67 -35.58 -37.26
C THR A 824 51.82 -34.06 -37.38
N GLY A 825 51.98 -33.38 -36.23
CA GLY A 825 52.18 -31.93 -36.17
C GLY A 825 50.88 -31.11 -36.23
N LYS A 826 49.73 -31.75 -36.07
CA LYS A 826 48.41 -31.13 -35.94
C LYS A 826 47.91 -31.11 -34.49
N SER A 827 46.95 -30.23 -34.22
CA SER A 827 46.20 -30.23 -32.96
C SER A 827 45.38 -31.52 -32.88
N GLN A 828 45.27 -32.07 -31.67
CA GLN A 828 44.46 -33.27 -31.42
C GLN A 828 43.10 -32.87 -30.86
N PHE A 829 42.05 -33.58 -31.25
CA PHE A 829 40.72 -33.46 -30.62
C PHE A 829 40.71 -33.93 -29.16
N GLY A 830 41.72 -34.71 -28.75
CA GLY A 830 41.83 -35.20 -27.37
C GLY A 830 40.77 -36.27 -27.10
N THR A 831 39.88 -36.01 -26.14
CA THR A 831 38.69 -36.82 -25.86
C THR A 831 37.44 -36.32 -26.56
N GLY A 832 37.53 -35.19 -27.26
CA GLY A 832 36.43 -34.59 -28.00
C GLY A 832 36.29 -35.11 -29.43
N SER A 833 35.26 -34.65 -30.11
CA SER A 833 34.93 -34.99 -31.48
C SER A 833 33.95 -33.99 -32.09
N LEU A 834 33.82 -33.97 -33.41
CA LEU A 834 32.84 -33.12 -34.09
C LEU A 834 31.98 -33.93 -35.06
N ARG A 835 30.67 -33.79 -34.94
CA ARG A 835 29.67 -34.43 -35.80
C ARG A 835 28.88 -33.38 -36.57
N PHE A 836 28.52 -33.71 -37.81
CA PHE A 836 27.61 -32.92 -38.63
C PHE A 836 26.35 -33.74 -38.90
N ALA A 837 25.17 -33.18 -38.67
CA ALA A 837 23.91 -33.84 -39.00
C ALA A 837 23.61 -33.72 -40.51
N GLY A 838 23.08 -34.78 -41.12
CA GLY A 838 22.65 -34.75 -42.53
C GLY A 838 23.76 -34.71 -43.58
N MET A 839 25.02 -34.56 -43.19
CA MET A 839 26.18 -34.49 -44.10
C MET A 839 26.85 -35.84 -44.35
N SER A 840 27.64 -35.88 -45.42
CA SER A 840 28.50 -36.98 -45.83
C SER A 840 29.93 -36.49 -46.07
N ALA A 841 30.90 -37.42 -46.08
CA ALA A 841 32.29 -37.06 -46.32
C ALA A 841 32.55 -36.37 -47.68
N SER A 842 31.65 -36.47 -48.66
CA SER A 842 31.80 -35.75 -49.94
C SER A 842 31.48 -34.26 -49.86
N ASP A 843 30.78 -33.83 -48.81
CA ASP A 843 30.24 -32.47 -48.71
C ASP A 843 31.31 -31.45 -48.24
N PHE A 844 32.37 -31.91 -47.56
CA PHE A 844 33.51 -31.06 -47.23
C PHE A 844 34.31 -30.67 -48.48
N SER A 845 34.36 -29.40 -48.86
CA SER A 845 35.22 -28.90 -49.96
C SER A 845 36.44 -28.14 -49.44
N TYR A 846 37.34 -27.74 -50.34
CA TYR A 846 38.46 -26.86 -50.00
C TYR A 846 38.70 -25.88 -51.14
N ASP A 847 38.88 -24.61 -50.81
CA ASP A 847 39.29 -23.61 -51.78
C ASP A 847 40.82 -23.59 -51.95
N ASN A 848 41.28 -23.46 -53.18
CA ASN A 848 42.69 -23.42 -53.54
C ASN A 848 42.99 -22.09 -54.24
N THR A 849 43.91 -21.31 -53.69
CA THR A 849 44.31 -19.98 -54.20
C THR A 849 44.78 -19.94 -55.66
N GLY A 850 44.95 -21.07 -56.36
CA GLY A 850 45.04 -21.15 -57.83
C GLY A 850 46.26 -20.49 -58.48
N VAL A 851 47.25 -20.01 -57.72
CA VAL A 851 48.37 -19.23 -58.28
C VAL A 851 49.40 -20.12 -58.99
N VAL A 852 49.30 -20.18 -60.33
CA VAL A 852 50.24 -20.91 -61.20
C VAL A 852 51.36 -20.00 -61.73
N CYS A 853 52.61 -20.42 -61.58
CA CYS A 853 53.75 -19.70 -62.18
C CYS A 853 54.86 -20.63 -62.63
N PHE A 854 55.65 -20.16 -63.57
CA PHE A 854 56.84 -20.83 -64.08
C PHE A 854 58.09 -20.24 -63.41
N GLY A 855 59.10 -21.07 -63.17
CA GLY A 855 60.41 -20.61 -62.73
C GLY A 855 61.18 -19.97 -63.89
N ALA A 856 61.91 -18.89 -63.62
CA ALA A 856 62.82 -18.28 -64.58
C ALA A 856 63.80 -19.30 -65.16
N GLY A 857 64.08 -19.17 -66.45
CA GLY A 857 64.83 -20.11 -67.28
C GLY A 857 63.98 -21.17 -67.97
N THR A 858 62.65 -21.15 -67.79
CA THR A 858 61.69 -22.02 -68.50
C THR A 858 61.52 -21.54 -69.95
N ALA A 859 61.76 -22.40 -70.93
CA ALA A 859 61.50 -22.09 -72.33
C ALA A 859 60.01 -22.30 -72.68
N ILE A 860 59.37 -21.32 -73.30
CA ILE A 860 57.97 -21.33 -73.73
C ILE A 860 57.92 -21.36 -75.26
N ARG A 861 57.08 -22.23 -75.83
CA ARG A 861 56.99 -22.40 -77.28
C ARG A 861 56.26 -21.25 -77.96
N THR A 862 56.90 -20.60 -78.92
CA THR A 862 56.31 -19.55 -79.77
C THR A 862 56.29 -19.98 -81.24
N PRO A 863 55.53 -19.30 -82.13
CA PRO A 863 55.57 -19.56 -83.57
C PRO A 863 56.96 -19.41 -84.20
N GLN A 864 57.87 -18.68 -83.55
CA GLN A 864 59.23 -18.39 -84.03
C GLN A 864 60.30 -19.29 -83.37
N GLY A 865 59.91 -20.21 -82.50
CA GLY A 865 60.80 -21.08 -81.73
C GLY A 865 60.60 -20.94 -80.21
N ASP A 866 61.30 -21.74 -79.41
CA ASP A 866 61.17 -21.69 -77.96
C ASP A 866 61.94 -20.49 -77.39
N VAL A 867 61.29 -19.68 -76.56
CA VAL A 867 61.82 -18.43 -75.97
C VAL A 867 61.81 -18.55 -74.45
N LEU A 868 62.84 -18.06 -73.76
CA LEU A 868 62.85 -18.08 -72.29
C LEU A 868 61.74 -17.17 -71.73
N ILE A 869 61.07 -17.64 -70.69
CA ILE A 869 59.89 -16.97 -70.14
C ILE A 869 60.19 -15.56 -69.62
N GLU A 870 61.39 -15.33 -69.10
CA GLU A 870 61.87 -14.01 -68.67
C GLU A 870 62.09 -13.02 -69.82
N ASP A 871 62.15 -13.49 -71.06
CA ASP A 871 62.35 -12.66 -72.26
C ASP A 871 61.03 -12.34 -72.98
N LEU A 872 59.93 -13.03 -72.65
CA LEU A 872 58.61 -12.75 -73.19
C LEU A 872 58.05 -11.43 -72.67
N ARG A 873 57.33 -10.70 -73.54
CA ARG A 873 56.70 -9.42 -73.23
C ARG A 873 55.24 -9.43 -73.63
N VAL A 874 54.46 -8.52 -73.06
CA VAL A 874 53.07 -8.29 -73.47
C VAL A 874 53.00 -8.01 -74.97
N GLY A 875 52.13 -8.75 -75.68
CA GLY A 875 51.95 -8.69 -77.13
C GLY A 875 52.62 -9.83 -77.91
N ASP A 876 53.61 -10.52 -77.34
CA ASP A 876 54.25 -11.67 -77.97
C ASP A 876 53.27 -12.84 -78.15
N LEU A 877 53.47 -13.64 -79.21
CA LEU A 877 52.64 -14.81 -79.51
C LEU A 877 53.23 -16.07 -78.88
N VAL A 878 52.41 -16.83 -78.16
CA VAL A 878 52.76 -18.14 -77.60
C VAL A 878 51.86 -19.18 -78.23
N ASN A 879 52.43 -20.32 -78.63
CA ASN A 879 51.64 -21.44 -79.15
C ASN A 879 50.85 -22.06 -78.00
N THR A 880 49.53 -22.06 -78.13
CA THR A 880 48.63 -22.74 -77.21
C THR A 880 48.11 -24.03 -77.85
N MET A 881 47.74 -25.00 -77.02
CA MET A 881 47.17 -26.26 -77.47
C MET A 881 45.72 -26.08 -77.95
N ASP A 882 44.99 -25.13 -77.36
CA ASP A 882 43.54 -25.03 -77.48
C ASP A 882 43.10 -24.06 -78.58
N ASN A 883 43.76 -22.90 -78.70
CA ASN A 883 43.30 -21.79 -79.52
C ASN A 883 44.35 -21.28 -80.54
N GLY A 884 45.38 -22.09 -80.84
CA GLY A 884 46.49 -21.68 -81.70
C GLY A 884 47.36 -20.58 -81.08
N PRO A 885 48.20 -19.86 -81.84
CA PRO A 885 49.07 -18.84 -81.26
C PRO A 885 48.29 -17.67 -80.64
N GLN A 886 48.37 -17.50 -79.32
CA GLN A 886 47.70 -16.45 -78.56
C GLN A 886 48.66 -15.36 -78.09
N ARG A 887 48.15 -14.12 -78.00
CA ARG A 887 48.95 -12.97 -77.54
C ARG A 887 48.96 -12.88 -76.03
N ILE A 888 50.15 -12.77 -75.46
CA ILE A 888 50.30 -12.48 -74.03
C ILE A 888 49.70 -11.11 -73.73
N LYS A 889 48.76 -11.05 -72.78
CA LYS A 889 48.09 -9.83 -72.34
C LYS A 889 48.75 -9.23 -71.11
N TRP A 890 49.33 -10.08 -70.26
CA TRP A 890 50.01 -9.64 -69.06
C TRP A 890 51.16 -10.59 -68.68
N VAL A 891 52.25 -10.00 -68.20
CA VAL A 891 53.41 -10.70 -67.65
C VAL A 891 53.81 -10.00 -66.38
N ASN A 892 54.03 -10.76 -65.31
CA ASN A 892 54.67 -10.23 -64.11
C ASN A 892 55.58 -11.30 -63.50
N GLN A 893 56.51 -10.85 -62.69
CA GLN A 893 57.49 -11.71 -62.05
C GLN A 893 57.70 -11.34 -60.58
N ARG A 894 57.95 -12.35 -59.76
CA ARG A 894 58.28 -12.17 -58.35
C ARG A 894 59.46 -13.04 -57.97
N SER A 895 60.43 -12.44 -57.31
CA SER A 895 61.66 -13.13 -56.87
C SER A 895 61.65 -13.37 -55.37
N TYR A 896 62.01 -14.58 -54.96
CA TYR A 896 62.08 -15.00 -53.56
C TYR A 896 63.51 -15.37 -53.19
N THR A 897 63.97 -14.83 -52.06
CA THR A 897 65.31 -15.09 -51.52
C THR A 897 65.35 -16.40 -50.75
N PHE A 898 66.56 -16.87 -50.40
CA PHE A 898 66.74 -18.05 -49.55
C PHE A 898 66.02 -17.94 -48.20
N ALA A 899 65.99 -16.73 -47.62
CA ALA A 899 65.31 -16.47 -46.35
C ALA A 899 63.79 -16.61 -46.47
N ASN A 900 63.20 -16.26 -47.61
CA ASN A 900 61.77 -16.48 -47.87
C ASN A 900 61.48 -17.98 -48.04
N LEU A 901 62.31 -18.69 -48.81
CA LEU A 901 62.12 -20.11 -49.11
C LEU A 901 62.23 -21.01 -47.86
N ARG A 902 63.14 -20.73 -46.92
CA ARG A 902 63.31 -21.57 -45.71
C ARG A 902 62.12 -21.52 -44.74
N HIS A 903 61.37 -20.42 -44.76
CA HIS A 903 60.28 -20.14 -43.82
C HIS A 903 58.91 -20.45 -44.39
N HIS A 904 58.80 -20.68 -45.70
CA HIS A 904 57.55 -20.89 -46.40
C HIS A 904 57.72 -22.03 -47.41
N GLU A 905 57.40 -23.26 -46.97
CA GLU A 905 57.63 -24.46 -47.79
C GLU A 905 56.87 -24.41 -49.13
N HIS A 906 55.68 -23.79 -49.15
CA HIS A 906 54.84 -23.63 -50.34
C HIS A 906 55.50 -22.82 -51.48
N LEU A 907 56.56 -22.06 -51.19
CA LEU A 907 57.30 -21.26 -52.19
C LEU A 907 58.38 -22.05 -52.94
N TYR A 908 58.76 -23.25 -52.48
CA TYR A 908 59.74 -24.07 -53.21
C TYR A 908 59.16 -24.59 -54.53
N PRO A 909 59.86 -24.43 -55.67
CA PRO A 909 59.34 -24.89 -56.94
C PRO A 909 59.34 -26.42 -57.03
N ILE A 910 58.43 -26.94 -57.84
CA ILE A 910 58.47 -28.32 -58.30
C ILE A 910 59.38 -28.39 -59.52
N LEU A 911 60.35 -29.31 -59.45
CA LEU A 911 61.18 -29.69 -60.57
C LEU A 911 60.56 -30.88 -61.27
N ILE A 912 60.25 -30.72 -62.55
CA ILE A 912 59.92 -31.77 -63.49
C ILE A 912 61.16 -32.02 -64.33
N ARG A 913 61.83 -33.16 -64.12
CA ARG A 913 63.07 -33.48 -64.83
C ARG A 913 62.84 -33.69 -66.32
N ARG A 914 63.85 -33.32 -67.12
CA ARG A 914 63.94 -33.66 -68.54
C ARG A 914 63.50 -35.11 -68.81
N GLY A 915 62.66 -35.29 -69.82
CA GLY A 915 62.08 -36.57 -70.24
C GLY A 915 60.75 -36.91 -69.57
N THR A 916 60.40 -36.27 -68.46
CA THR A 916 59.10 -36.44 -67.78
C THR A 916 58.05 -35.61 -68.50
N PHE A 917 56.89 -36.18 -68.84
CA PHE A 917 55.82 -35.52 -69.62
C PHE A 917 56.25 -34.94 -70.98
N GLY A 918 57.35 -35.42 -71.55
CA GLY A 918 57.89 -34.88 -72.81
C GLY A 918 58.77 -33.65 -72.62
N ALA A 919 59.16 -33.32 -71.38
CA ALA A 919 60.00 -32.17 -71.08
C ALA A 919 61.37 -32.25 -71.80
N GLU A 920 61.70 -31.25 -72.62
CA GLU A 920 62.97 -31.17 -73.35
C GLU A 920 64.14 -30.78 -72.43
N ARG A 921 63.86 -30.00 -71.38
CA ARG A 921 64.77 -29.64 -70.28
C ARG A 921 64.06 -29.77 -68.94
N ASP A 922 64.78 -29.50 -67.86
CA ASP A 922 64.24 -29.42 -66.52
C ASP A 922 63.27 -28.23 -66.41
N LEU A 923 61.99 -28.51 -66.16
CA LEU A 923 60.93 -27.52 -65.99
C LEU A 923 60.75 -27.23 -64.49
N LEU A 924 60.76 -25.94 -64.13
CA LEU A 924 60.48 -25.48 -62.77
C LEU A 924 59.14 -24.75 -62.77
N VAL A 925 58.24 -25.16 -61.89
CA VAL A 925 56.91 -24.57 -61.75
C VAL A 925 56.55 -24.39 -60.28
N SER A 926 55.58 -23.51 -59.99
CA SER A 926 55.00 -23.40 -58.65
C SER A 926 54.31 -24.71 -58.25
N GLN A 927 54.09 -24.90 -56.94
CA GLN A 927 53.47 -26.11 -56.42
C GLN A 927 52.05 -26.34 -56.94
N GLN A 928 51.32 -25.25 -57.18
CA GLN A 928 49.93 -25.28 -57.65
C GLN A 928 49.81 -25.28 -59.19
N HIS A 929 50.93 -25.29 -59.91
CA HIS A 929 50.93 -25.22 -61.37
C HIS A 929 50.26 -26.44 -62.00
N GLY A 930 49.29 -26.24 -62.90
CA GLY A 930 48.62 -27.31 -63.62
C GLY A 930 49.51 -27.90 -64.72
N ILE A 931 49.78 -29.20 -64.64
CA ILE A 931 50.44 -29.98 -65.69
C ILE A 931 49.40 -30.88 -66.33
N LEU A 932 49.28 -30.87 -67.66
CA LEU A 932 48.31 -31.71 -68.35
C LEU A 932 48.80 -33.17 -68.33
N THR A 933 48.05 -34.06 -67.70
CA THR A 933 48.41 -35.48 -67.49
C THR A 933 47.34 -36.41 -68.06
N GLY A 934 47.69 -37.27 -69.02
CA GLY A 934 46.80 -38.32 -69.55
C GLY A 934 47.28 -38.88 -70.90
N ARG A 935 46.91 -40.12 -71.26
CA ARG A 935 47.20 -40.68 -72.61
C ARG A 935 46.33 -40.05 -73.72
N THR A 936 45.27 -39.32 -73.37
CA THR A 936 44.41 -38.56 -74.31
C THR A 936 44.55 -37.04 -74.18
N GLY A 937 45.09 -36.51 -73.06
CA GLY A 937 45.42 -35.09 -72.92
C GLY A 937 44.33 -34.19 -72.31
N ASP A 938 43.39 -34.72 -71.51
CA ASP A 938 42.20 -33.95 -71.09
C ASP A 938 42.12 -33.64 -69.58
N THR A 939 43.19 -33.77 -68.78
CA THR A 939 43.11 -33.56 -67.32
C THR A 939 44.36 -32.90 -66.76
N PHE A 940 44.19 -31.82 -65.99
CA PHE A 940 45.29 -31.17 -65.28
C PHE A 940 45.54 -31.83 -63.92
N ALA A 941 46.81 -32.06 -63.60
CA ALA A 941 47.28 -32.40 -62.26
C ALA A 941 48.17 -31.27 -61.72
N ARG A 942 47.91 -30.82 -60.50
CA ARG A 942 48.74 -29.83 -59.81
C ARG A 942 50.14 -30.41 -59.58
N ALA A 943 51.19 -29.66 -59.88
CA ALA A 943 52.57 -30.14 -59.85
C ALA A 943 52.98 -30.75 -58.50
N LYS A 944 52.47 -30.23 -57.38
CA LYS A 944 52.73 -30.78 -56.04
C LYS A 944 52.16 -32.19 -55.84
N HIS A 945 51.00 -32.50 -56.44
CA HIS A 945 50.37 -33.83 -56.33
C HIS A 945 51.12 -34.89 -57.16
N LEU A 946 51.93 -34.45 -58.13
CA LEU A 946 52.77 -35.36 -58.93
C LEU A 946 54.05 -35.78 -58.20
N VAL A 947 54.45 -35.07 -57.14
CA VAL A 947 55.63 -35.40 -56.34
C VAL A 947 55.42 -36.72 -55.62
N GLY A 948 56.35 -37.65 -55.75
CA GLY A 948 56.26 -38.98 -55.12
C GLY A 948 55.41 -39.99 -55.91
N HIS A 949 54.51 -39.52 -56.77
CA HIS A 949 53.65 -40.38 -57.61
C HIS A 949 54.16 -40.50 -59.06
N THR A 950 54.90 -39.51 -59.58
CA THR A 950 55.51 -39.54 -60.91
C THR A 950 57.03 -39.54 -60.81
N ASN A 951 57.67 -40.56 -61.40
CA ASN A 951 59.13 -40.64 -61.44
C ASN A 951 59.70 -39.47 -62.26
N GLY A 952 60.57 -38.66 -61.64
CA GLY A 952 61.15 -37.46 -62.25
C GLY A 952 60.56 -36.13 -61.75
N VAL A 953 59.50 -36.15 -60.94
CA VAL A 953 58.90 -34.94 -60.33
C VAL A 953 59.23 -34.86 -58.84
N ARG A 954 59.77 -33.72 -58.37
CA ARG A 954 60.15 -33.52 -56.96
C ARG A 954 60.22 -32.05 -56.55
N PHE A 955 60.11 -31.77 -55.25
CA PHE A 955 60.46 -30.45 -54.72
C PHE A 955 61.93 -30.10 -54.97
N ALA A 956 62.19 -28.88 -55.43
CA ALA A 956 63.53 -28.34 -55.66
C ALA A 956 64.10 -27.64 -54.41
N ARG A 957 64.02 -28.30 -53.24
CA ARG A 957 64.45 -27.74 -51.93
C ARG A 957 65.91 -27.26 -51.87
N GLY A 958 66.75 -27.66 -52.83
CA GLY A 958 68.15 -27.20 -52.95
C GLY A 958 68.34 -25.81 -53.58
N LYS A 959 67.28 -25.13 -54.04
CA LYS A 959 67.37 -23.79 -54.63
C LYS A 959 67.57 -22.72 -53.53
N LYS A 960 68.53 -21.82 -53.76
CA LYS A 960 68.82 -20.67 -52.88
C LYS A 960 68.01 -19.41 -53.23
N SER A 961 67.39 -19.39 -54.40
CA SER A 961 66.43 -18.37 -54.81
C SER A 961 65.61 -18.92 -55.97
N VAL A 962 64.44 -18.33 -56.20
CA VAL A 962 63.59 -18.60 -57.35
C VAL A 962 62.93 -17.31 -57.79
N THR A 963 62.83 -17.11 -59.10
CA THR A 963 62.00 -16.07 -59.70
C THR A 963 60.84 -16.77 -60.39
N TYR A 964 59.63 -16.46 -59.99
CA TYR A 964 58.41 -16.95 -60.60
C TYR A 964 57.88 -15.92 -61.58
N ILE A 965 57.48 -16.37 -62.77
CA ILE A 965 56.96 -15.55 -63.85
C ILE A 965 55.59 -16.11 -64.24
N HIS A 966 54.63 -15.21 -64.37
CA HIS A 966 53.25 -15.50 -64.76
C HIS A 966 53.01 -14.98 -66.18
N LEU A 967 52.36 -15.79 -67.01
CA LEU A 967 51.92 -15.40 -68.35
C LEU A 967 50.40 -15.52 -68.40
N MET A 968 49.72 -14.45 -68.78
CA MET A 968 48.27 -14.43 -68.93
C MET A 968 47.88 -14.05 -70.36
N PHE A 969 46.80 -14.67 -70.84
CA PHE A 969 46.20 -14.46 -72.16
C PHE A 969 44.77 -13.91 -72.01
N GLU A 970 44.04 -13.72 -73.11
CA GLU A 970 42.66 -13.22 -73.09
C GLU A 970 41.67 -14.21 -72.46
N SER A 971 41.98 -15.50 -72.58
CA SER A 971 41.30 -16.64 -71.98
C SER A 971 42.31 -17.52 -71.26
N HIS A 972 41.84 -18.47 -70.46
CA HIS A 972 42.70 -19.55 -69.98
C HIS A 972 43.23 -20.37 -71.17
N GLU A 973 44.54 -20.55 -71.25
CA GLU A 973 45.22 -21.29 -72.32
C GLU A 973 46.12 -22.41 -71.78
N VAL A 974 46.16 -23.56 -72.46
CA VAL A 974 47.24 -24.55 -72.27
C VAL A 974 48.44 -24.18 -73.15
N ILE A 975 49.58 -23.89 -72.55
CA ILE A 975 50.83 -23.53 -73.26
C ILE A 975 51.88 -24.64 -73.15
N PHE A 976 52.87 -24.62 -74.03
CA PHE A 976 53.98 -25.58 -73.99
C PHE A 976 55.22 -24.98 -73.32
N ALA A 977 55.50 -25.39 -72.10
CA ALA A 977 56.67 -25.00 -71.32
C ALA A 977 57.67 -26.16 -71.26
N GLU A 978 58.87 -25.96 -71.83
CA GLU A 978 59.86 -27.01 -72.06
C GLU A 978 59.26 -28.21 -72.81
N ASN A 979 58.31 -27.97 -73.73
CA ASN A 979 57.51 -28.99 -74.42
C ASN A 979 56.48 -29.75 -73.55
N VAL A 980 56.28 -29.35 -72.30
CA VAL A 980 55.22 -29.87 -71.43
C VAL A 980 53.98 -28.99 -71.56
N ALA A 981 52.85 -29.58 -71.93
CA ALA A 981 51.55 -28.90 -71.91
C ALA A 981 51.18 -28.53 -70.47
N SER A 982 51.13 -27.23 -70.19
CA SER A 982 51.02 -26.64 -68.86
C SER A 982 50.05 -25.48 -68.87
N GLU A 983 49.44 -25.23 -67.73
CA GLU A 983 48.45 -24.18 -67.53
C GLU A 983 49.08 -22.78 -67.66
N SER A 984 48.41 -21.86 -68.35
CA SER A 984 48.74 -20.42 -68.24
C SER A 984 48.10 -19.81 -67.00
N PHE A 985 48.60 -18.65 -66.56
CA PHE A 985 48.05 -17.97 -65.40
C PHE A 985 46.72 -17.30 -65.75
N TYR A 986 45.62 -17.81 -65.17
CA TYR A 986 44.30 -17.20 -65.22
C TYR A 986 43.72 -17.18 -63.79
N PRO A 987 43.85 -16.05 -63.06
CA PRO A 987 43.55 -16.02 -61.63
C PRO A 987 42.05 -16.10 -61.35
N GLY A 988 41.67 -16.90 -60.35
CA GLY A 988 40.37 -16.80 -59.69
C GLY A 988 40.31 -15.66 -58.66
N PRO A 989 39.16 -15.44 -58.00
CA PRO A 989 38.93 -14.34 -57.06
C PRO A 989 39.98 -14.24 -55.93
N MET A 990 40.31 -15.36 -55.27
CA MET A 990 41.35 -15.39 -54.24
C MET A 990 42.74 -14.99 -54.73
N ALA A 991 43.12 -15.39 -55.95
CA ALA A 991 44.40 -15.02 -56.54
C ALA A 991 44.47 -13.52 -56.86
N LEU A 992 43.33 -12.90 -57.21
CA LEU A 992 43.21 -11.45 -57.45
C LEU A 992 43.29 -10.65 -56.14
N ASP A 993 42.73 -11.15 -55.06
CA ASP A 993 42.74 -10.44 -53.79
C ASP A 993 44.12 -10.47 -53.11
N GLN A 994 44.93 -11.51 -53.36
CA GLN A 994 46.32 -11.56 -52.90
C GLN A 994 47.31 -10.69 -53.73
N MET A 995 46.83 -10.01 -54.78
CA MET A 995 47.65 -9.07 -55.55
C MET A 995 47.74 -7.71 -54.88
N THR A 996 48.86 -7.00 -55.13
CA THR A 996 48.98 -5.62 -54.67
C THR A 996 47.94 -4.73 -55.36
N PRO A 997 47.47 -3.64 -54.72
CA PRO A 997 46.52 -2.71 -55.35
C PRO A 997 46.99 -2.16 -56.71
N GLN A 998 48.31 -2.00 -56.90
CA GLN A 998 48.90 -1.58 -58.17
C GLN A 998 48.80 -2.65 -59.26
N ASP A 999 49.06 -3.91 -58.91
CA ASP A 999 48.90 -5.04 -59.83
C ASP A 999 47.42 -5.22 -60.19
N ARG A 1000 46.51 -5.19 -59.21
CA ARG A 1000 45.05 -5.29 -59.42
C ARG A 1000 44.50 -4.20 -60.35
N LEU A 1001 45.01 -2.96 -60.23
CA LEU A 1001 44.70 -1.85 -61.13
C LEU A 1001 45.30 -2.04 -62.54
N ALA A 1002 46.42 -2.74 -62.67
CA ALA A 1002 46.97 -3.13 -63.97
C ALA A 1002 46.14 -4.23 -64.64
N PHE A 1003 45.58 -5.17 -63.85
CA PHE A 1003 44.66 -6.21 -64.31
C PHE A 1003 43.35 -5.64 -64.87
N SER A 1004 42.70 -4.73 -64.15
CA SER A 1004 41.40 -4.15 -64.57
C SER A 1004 41.45 -3.35 -65.88
N LYS A 1005 42.65 -2.87 -66.28
CA LYS A 1005 42.86 -2.14 -67.55
C LYS A 1005 43.01 -3.07 -68.76
N VAL A 1006 43.35 -4.34 -68.56
CA VAL A 1006 43.67 -5.28 -69.64
C VAL A 1006 42.51 -6.24 -69.92
N LEU A 1007 41.66 -6.52 -68.92
CA LEU A 1007 40.47 -7.36 -69.04
C LEU A 1007 39.27 -6.73 -68.29
N PRO A 1008 38.51 -5.83 -68.94
CA PRO A 1008 37.39 -5.13 -68.29
C PRO A 1008 36.16 -6.01 -67.98
N GLY A 1009 36.16 -7.29 -68.39
CA GLY A 1009 35.05 -8.23 -68.20
C GLY A 1009 35.21 -9.23 -67.04
N LEU A 1010 36.35 -9.25 -66.35
CA LEU A 1010 36.50 -9.90 -65.05
C LEU A 1010 36.02 -8.90 -63.99
N SER A 1011 34.71 -8.82 -63.74
CA SER A 1011 34.17 -7.93 -62.70
C SER A 1011 34.58 -8.44 -61.32
N LEU A 1012 35.21 -7.57 -60.54
CA LEU A 1012 35.20 -7.65 -59.07
C LEU A 1012 33.75 -7.35 -58.66
N GLY A 1013 32.99 -8.40 -58.39
CA GLY A 1013 31.68 -8.33 -57.74
C GLY A 1013 31.88 -8.11 -56.25
#